data_AF-A0A7X9U4W7-F1
#
_entry.id   AF-A0A7X9U4W7-F1
#
_cell.length_a   1.000
_cell.length_b   1.000
_cell.length_c   1.000
_cell.angle_alpha   90.00
_cell.angle_beta   90.00
_cell.angle_gamma   90.00
#
_symmetry.space_group_name_H-M   'P 1'
#
loop_
_entity.id
_entity.type
_entity.pdbx_description
1 polymer ?
#
loop_
_entity_poly.entity_id
_entity_poly.type
_entity_poly.pdbx_seq_one_letter_code
_entity_poly.pdbx_strand_id
1 'polypeptide(L)'
;MKKVVIALILLSYQLLNVANAQEQLTATIIGSGSPIYNENRASASALISAGDTQILVDMGNGTQANLAKLGVEPRNLSALIFTHHHLDHNEEFVPIFIRSLLGRDKFTIVGPPNTVKLTELNLELYREDIDYRLSKTQRTLAERKKAFKVSDLKGGESFKVGDILVTTLQVPHTIYTLAYRFDFNEQSIVITGDLTYSDKLPSFAQNADFMIIDSGGMIMKDGRQKNNRKTNNTVTKNQKSNKKKKGNAHLNLADSSSIAKQANVKNLVYTHFNSTIVDVDASLAEIQKNYRGNIIFGEDLMVLKTAITSSKPKALNSYAIVDTGQRIAYSDKRVISLPQDKDDFFSQDANYIINPPSYTDNQNGTVTDNVTGLVWQQDMGQKITFEDALQKVKNVKLGGYSDWRVPTIKELYSLIQFSGSVKGDKALYPFIDTKYFNQPIGNTRANEREIDAQTWSVTEYVGKTMKNDDTVFGVNFVDGRIKGYPKYNPRTSEPNKMYFRFVRGNTDYGKNNFVNNADGTVSDKATGLMWQQADSNKGLNWQQALQYAQHSTFGGYSDWRLPNAKELQSIVDYTRSVETSNSAAIDPIFKATSIKNEAGEKDYPYYWSSTTHLDGPVQAQGAVYIAFGKALGKMRGTTMDVHGAGSQRSDPKTGEPTSRGPQGDMIRVKNYVRLVRGGDVFIPTKELSENRSEYSNKSTSLISSSTQRLSTQSIKKGNNKFINRFDKNGDGKVELSEFKASEQRFNHFDKNKDGYISAEEGPTGPPKNASR
;
A
#
# COMPACT_ATOMS: atom_id res chain seq x y z
N MET A 1 41.63 -25.91 -8.64
CA MET A 1 41.29 -24.49 -8.89
C MET A 1 39.80 -24.21 -8.97
N LYS A 2 39.00 -24.83 -9.87
CA LYS A 2 37.53 -24.58 -9.96
C LYS A 2 36.75 -24.82 -8.66
N LYS A 3 37.07 -25.84 -7.87
CA LYS A 3 36.41 -26.11 -6.56
C LYS A 3 36.78 -25.10 -5.47
N VAL A 4 37.97 -24.49 -5.55
CA VAL A 4 38.45 -23.46 -4.60
C VAL A 4 37.81 -22.10 -4.93
N VAL A 5 37.64 -21.79 -6.21
CA VAL A 5 36.94 -20.58 -6.68
C VAL A 5 35.45 -20.62 -6.33
N ILE A 6 34.78 -21.78 -6.47
CA ILE A 6 33.38 -21.94 -6.07
C ILE A 6 33.20 -21.83 -4.54
N ALA A 7 34.14 -22.37 -3.76
CA ALA A 7 34.13 -22.23 -2.30
C ALA A 7 34.35 -20.77 -1.86
N LEU A 8 35.24 -20.02 -2.51
CA LEU A 8 35.47 -18.59 -2.25
C LEU A 8 34.27 -17.71 -2.66
N ILE A 9 33.57 -18.05 -3.75
CA ILE A 9 32.36 -17.34 -4.19
C ILE A 9 31.19 -17.60 -3.23
N LEU A 10 31.01 -18.83 -2.76
CA LEU A 10 30.00 -19.17 -1.74
C LEU A 10 30.30 -18.53 -0.37
N LEU A 11 31.59 -18.44 0.01
CA LEU A 11 32.01 -17.72 1.22
C LEU A 11 31.74 -16.21 1.10
N SER A 12 31.97 -15.62 -0.09
CA SER A 12 31.69 -14.20 -0.34
C SER A 12 30.20 -13.87 -0.36
N TYR A 13 29.35 -14.78 -0.84
CA TYR A 13 27.88 -14.64 -0.80
C TYR A 13 27.32 -14.76 0.63
N GLN A 14 27.89 -15.63 1.47
CA GLN A 14 27.53 -15.68 2.89
C GLN A 14 28.01 -14.43 3.63
N LEU A 15 29.20 -13.91 3.33
CA LEU A 15 29.70 -12.65 3.90
C LEU A 15 28.87 -11.42 3.47
N LEU A 16 28.35 -11.39 2.24
CA LEU A 16 27.48 -10.30 1.75
C LEU A 16 26.05 -10.34 2.34
N ASN A 17 25.49 -11.53 2.58
CA ASN A 17 24.20 -11.66 3.27
C ASN A 17 24.30 -11.39 4.77
N VAL A 18 25.43 -11.74 5.40
CA VAL A 18 25.72 -11.37 6.80
C VAL A 18 25.94 -9.85 6.93
N ALA A 19 26.61 -9.22 5.96
CA ALA A 19 26.80 -7.76 5.96
C ALA A 19 25.49 -6.96 5.84
N ASN A 20 24.50 -7.43 5.07
CA ASN A 20 23.21 -6.72 4.91
C ASN A 20 22.28 -6.84 6.14
N ALA A 21 22.35 -7.93 6.90
CA ALA A 21 21.61 -8.06 8.16
C ALA A 21 22.22 -7.20 9.29
N GLN A 22 23.46 -6.75 9.11
CA GLN A 22 24.24 -6.05 10.13
C GLN A 22 23.93 -4.54 10.21
N GLU A 23 23.19 -3.95 9.28
CA GLU A 23 22.99 -2.49 9.19
C GLU A 23 21.62 -1.97 9.66
N GLN A 24 20.65 -2.83 10.00
CA GLN A 24 19.29 -2.41 10.33
C GLN A 24 18.94 -2.57 11.82
N LEU A 25 18.37 -1.53 12.41
CA LEU A 25 17.76 -1.59 13.74
C LEU A 25 16.29 -1.97 13.61
N THR A 26 15.87 -3.04 14.26
CA THR A 26 14.48 -3.50 14.26
C THR A 26 13.92 -3.66 15.67
N ALA A 27 12.62 -3.50 15.81
CA ALA A 27 11.87 -3.86 17.01
C ALA A 27 10.74 -4.82 16.64
N THR A 28 10.77 -6.04 17.16
CA THR A 28 9.64 -6.95 17.05
C THR A 28 8.80 -6.86 18.31
N ILE A 29 7.51 -6.56 18.17
CA ILE A 29 6.56 -6.59 19.29
C ILE A 29 6.34 -8.06 19.63
N ILE A 30 6.95 -8.54 20.71
CA ILE A 30 6.83 -9.94 21.12
C ILE A 30 5.48 -10.16 21.80
N GLY A 31 5.03 -9.21 22.61
CA GLY A 31 3.71 -9.22 23.22
C GLY A 31 3.17 -7.80 23.33
N SER A 32 1.91 -7.65 22.94
CA SER A 32 1.22 -6.37 22.80
C SER A 32 0.09 -6.14 23.82
N GLY A 33 -0.12 -7.10 24.71
CA GLY A 33 -1.15 -7.11 25.74
C GLY A 33 -0.74 -6.42 27.04
N SER A 34 -1.63 -6.50 28.01
CA SER A 34 -1.54 -5.85 29.33
C SER A 34 -1.66 -6.94 30.43
N PRO A 35 -1.77 -6.60 31.74
CA PRO A 35 -1.90 -7.60 32.79
C PRO A 35 -3.12 -8.53 32.68
N ILE A 36 -4.13 -8.17 31.88
CA ILE A 36 -5.30 -9.00 31.67
C ILE A 36 -4.95 -10.10 30.67
N TYR A 37 -5.01 -11.36 31.12
CA TYR A 37 -4.80 -12.54 30.28
C TYR A 37 -5.66 -12.48 29.01
N ASN A 38 -5.01 -12.74 27.87
CA ASN A 38 -5.61 -12.65 26.56
C ASN A 38 -5.01 -13.72 25.65
N GLU A 39 -5.84 -14.64 25.16
CA GLU A 39 -5.38 -15.74 24.29
C GLU A 39 -4.78 -15.25 22.96
N ASN A 40 -5.11 -14.03 22.54
CA ASN A 40 -4.70 -13.45 21.27
C ASN A 40 -3.54 -12.45 21.41
N ARG A 41 -3.15 -12.06 22.63
CA ARG A 41 -2.07 -11.09 22.88
C ARG A 41 -1.29 -11.48 24.14
N ALA A 42 -0.02 -11.83 23.96
CA ALA A 42 0.94 -11.97 25.04
C ALA A 42 1.14 -10.62 25.76
N SER A 43 1.49 -10.66 27.04
CA SER A 43 1.78 -9.45 27.83
C SER A 43 3.03 -8.73 27.33
N ALA A 44 3.24 -7.50 27.77
CA ALA A 44 4.23 -6.59 27.22
C ALA A 44 5.64 -7.21 27.08
N SER A 45 6.12 -7.23 25.84
CA SER A 45 7.51 -7.58 25.51
C SER A 45 7.87 -7.10 24.10
N ALA A 46 9.11 -6.67 23.90
CA ALA A 46 9.65 -6.29 22.61
C ALA A 46 11.09 -6.78 22.44
N LEU A 47 11.45 -7.22 21.24
CA LEU A 47 12.80 -7.65 20.88
C LEU A 47 13.45 -6.62 19.96
N ILE A 48 14.47 -5.93 20.46
CA ILE A 48 15.31 -5.04 19.65
C ILE A 48 16.44 -5.85 19.04
N SER A 49 16.65 -5.75 17.72
CA SER A 49 17.70 -6.48 17.01
C SER A 49 18.51 -5.58 16.08
N ALA A 50 19.84 -5.80 16.05
CA ALA A 50 20.75 -5.28 15.04
C ALA A 50 21.93 -6.25 14.85
N GLY A 51 22.07 -6.83 13.64
CA GLY A 51 22.99 -7.95 13.41
C GLY A 51 22.75 -9.10 14.40
N ASP A 52 23.83 -9.58 15.04
CA ASP A 52 23.78 -10.65 16.05
C ASP A 52 23.38 -10.16 17.46
N THR A 53 23.14 -8.85 17.62
CA THR A 53 22.73 -8.27 18.90
C THR A 53 21.21 -8.34 19.03
N GLN A 54 20.74 -9.06 20.06
CA GLN A 54 19.32 -9.22 20.39
C GLN A 54 19.08 -8.78 21.83
N ILE A 55 18.24 -7.77 22.04
CA ILE A 55 17.91 -7.21 23.35
C ILE A 55 16.42 -7.43 23.59
N LEU A 56 16.08 -8.18 24.63
CA LEU A 56 14.69 -8.37 25.02
C LEU A 56 14.31 -7.33 26.08
N VAL A 57 13.30 -6.53 25.77
CA VAL A 57 12.75 -5.48 26.64
C VAL A 57 11.40 -5.96 27.16
N ASP A 58 11.30 -6.11 28.48
CA ASP A 58 10.21 -6.75 29.21
C ASP A 58 9.94 -8.21 28.77
N MET A 59 9.41 -8.99 29.70
CA MET A 59 9.23 -10.44 29.59
C MET A 59 7.92 -10.87 30.24
N GLY A 60 6.80 -10.32 29.77
CA GLY A 60 5.45 -10.71 30.20
C GLY A 60 5.03 -12.12 29.81
N ASN A 61 3.88 -12.60 30.33
CA ASN A 61 3.32 -13.89 29.96
C ASN A 61 3.09 -14.05 28.44
N GLY A 62 3.52 -15.17 27.88
CA GLY A 62 3.44 -15.50 26.45
C GLY A 62 4.72 -15.18 25.66
N THR A 63 5.70 -14.50 26.27
CA THR A 63 6.96 -14.10 25.62
C THR A 63 7.71 -15.27 24.99
N GLN A 64 7.93 -16.37 25.72
CA GLN A 64 8.67 -17.53 25.23
C GLN A 64 7.98 -18.22 24.05
N ALA A 65 6.64 -18.31 24.08
CA ALA A 65 5.88 -18.91 22.99
C ALA A 65 6.07 -18.09 21.70
N ASN A 66 6.05 -16.76 21.81
CA ASN A 66 6.24 -15.87 20.68
C ASN A 66 7.71 -15.80 20.21
N LEU A 67 8.70 -15.85 21.11
CA LEU A 67 10.11 -16.02 20.73
C LEU A 67 10.34 -17.31 19.96
N ALA A 68 9.72 -18.42 20.38
CA ALA A 68 9.82 -19.72 19.71
C ALA A 68 9.23 -19.69 18.29
N LYS A 69 8.09 -19.00 18.08
CA LYS A 69 7.50 -18.80 16.74
C LYS A 69 8.44 -18.05 15.79
N LEU A 70 9.29 -17.17 16.32
CA LEU A 70 10.30 -16.42 15.56
C LEU A 70 11.63 -17.16 15.40
N GLY A 71 11.77 -18.35 15.98
CA GLY A 71 13.04 -19.08 16.01
C GLY A 71 14.12 -18.37 16.85
N VAL A 72 13.74 -17.46 17.75
CA VAL A 72 14.68 -16.74 18.62
C VAL A 72 14.97 -17.59 19.84
N GLU A 73 16.23 -17.99 19.98
CA GLU A 73 16.67 -18.79 21.11
C GLU A 73 17.11 -17.93 22.29
N PRO A 74 16.51 -18.04 23.49
CA PRO A 74 16.92 -17.28 24.67
C PRO A 74 18.40 -17.41 25.02
N ARG A 75 19.03 -18.53 24.64
CA ARG A 75 20.48 -18.76 24.78
C ARG A 75 21.35 -17.74 24.02
N ASN A 76 20.78 -17.01 23.07
CA ASN A 76 21.47 -16.07 22.20
C ASN A 76 21.14 -14.59 22.53
N LEU A 77 20.33 -14.31 23.54
CA LEU A 77 19.99 -12.94 23.92
C LEU A 77 21.20 -12.20 24.51
N SER A 78 21.47 -11.01 23.99
CA SER A 78 22.59 -10.14 24.38
C SER A 78 22.28 -9.29 25.61
N ALA A 79 21.01 -8.93 25.80
CA ALA A 79 20.55 -8.30 27.02
C ALA A 79 19.09 -8.61 27.35
N LEU A 80 18.79 -8.57 28.64
CA LEU A 80 17.45 -8.59 29.22
C LEU A 80 17.23 -7.26 29.93
N ILE A 81 16.24 -6.48 29.49
CA ILE A 81 16.00 -5.13 29.97
C ILE A 81 14.60 -5.02 30.53
N PHE A 82 14.44 -4.39 31.70
CA PHE A 82 13.14 -4.10 32.31
C PHE A 82 12.81 -2.62 32.22
N THR A 83 11.60 -2.29 31.80
CA THR A 83 11.03 -0.94 31.94
C THR A 83 10.65 -0.68 33.39
N HIS A 84 9.90 -1.61 34.00
CA HIS A 84 9.49 -1.56 35.40
C HIS A 84 9.17 -2.95 35.96
N HIS A 85 9.00 -3.06 37.28
CA HIS A 85 8.73 -4.33 37.97
C HIS A 85 7.23 -4.56 38.29
N HIS A 86 6.34 -4.28 37.33
CA HIS A 86 5.00 -4.86 37.36
C HIS A 86 5.02 -6.29 36.80
N LEU A 87 4.11 -7.12 37.31
CA LEU A 87 4.14 -8.56 37.06
C LEU A 87 4.06 -8.88 35.55
N ASP A 88 3.17 -8.22 34.82
CA ASP A 88 2.92 -8.40 33.39
C ASP A 88 4.08 -7.99 32.47
N HIS A 89 5.15 -7.41 33.02
CA HIS A 89 6.41 -7.13 32.31
C HIS A 89 7.54 -8.10 32.72
N ASN A 90 7.31 -9.01 33.68
CA ASN A 90 8.36 -9.79 34.35
C ASN A 90 8.05 -11.30 34.46
N GLU A 91 6.80 -11.74 34.23
CA GLU A 91 6.32 -13.12 34.47
C GLU A 91 7.19 -14.23 33.88
N GLU A 92 7.79 -14.01 32.72
CA GLU A 92 8.63 -15.00 32.04
C GLU A 92 10.12 -14.71 32.14
N PHE A 93 10.54 -13.78 33.01
CA PHE A 93 11.96 -13.50 33.22
C PHE A 93 12.74 -14.76 33.61
N VAL A 94 12.28 -15.51 34.61
CA VAL A 94 13.00 -16.65 35.19
C VAL A 94 13.37 -17.71 34.14
N PRO A 95 12.42 -18.30 33.39
CA PRO A 95 12.76 -19.33 32.42
C PRO A 95 13.66 -18.80 31.29
N ILE A 96 13.45 -17.55 30.83
CA ILE A 96 14.31 -16.91 29.81
C ILE A 96 15.72 -16.68 30.35
N PHE A 97 15.85 -16.19 31.58
CA PHE A 97 17.12 -15.93 32.25
C PHE A 97 17.92 -17.21 32.46
N ILE A 98 17.31 -18.27 32.98
CA ILE A 98 17.99 -19.56 33.16
C ILE A 98 18.49 -20.09 31.81
N ARG A 99 17.68 -20.01 30.74
CA ARG A 99 18.13 -20.41 29.41
C ARG A 99 19.30 -19.55 28.91
N SER A 100 19.26 -18.23 29.12
CA SER A 100 20.35 -17.30 28.78
C SER A 100 21.64 -17.64 29.54
N LEU A 101 21.52 -17.89 30.85
CA LEU A 101 22.61 -18.29 31.75
C LEU A 101 23.29 -19.57 31.31
N LEU A 102 22.56 -20.54 30.75
CA LEU A 102 23.11 -21.82 30.26
C LEU A 102 23.78 -21.70 28.88
N GLY A 103 23.49 -20.63 28.12
CA GLY A 103 23.84 -20.48 26.72
C GLY A 103 25.02 -19.54 26.42
N ARG A 104 24.95 -18.27 26.86
CA ARG A 104 25.80 -17.20 26.33
C ARG A 104 26.92 -16.79 27.27
N ASP A 105 28.15 -16.62 26.78
CA ASP A 105 29.30 -16.26 27.64
C ASP A 105 29.36 -14.79 28.04
N LYS A 106 28.55 -13.93 27.41
CA LYS A 106 28.45 -12.51 27.74
C LYS A 106 27.06 -11.95 27.42
N PHE A 107 26.33 -11.54 28.44
CA PHE A 107 25.08 -10.78 28.29
C PHE A 107 24.86 -9.80 29.45
N THR A 108 23.87 -8.92 29.32
CA THR A 108 23.60 -7.85 30.29
C THR A 108 22.17 -7.94 30.81
N ILE A 109 21.95 -7.66 32.08
CA ILE A 109 20.62 -7.55 32.70
C ILE A 109 20.53 -6.16 33.33
N VAL A 110 19.60 -5.33 32.88
CA VAL A 110 19.44 -3.98 33.42
C VAL A 110 17.98 -3.59 33.54
N GLY A 111 17.69 -2.65 34.41
CA GLY A 111 16.33 -2.23 34.68
C GLY A 111 16.28 -1.18 35.79
N PRO A 112 15.10 -0.83 36.29
CA PRO A 112 14.96 0.09 37.42
C PRO A 112 15.56 -0.52 38.71
N PRO A 113 15.57 0.24 39.83
CA PRO A 113 15.97 -0.30 41.12
C PRO A 113 15.24 -1.61 41.48
N ASN A 114 15.99 -2.56 42.05
CA ASN A 114 15.64 -3.96 42.35
C ASN A 114 15.88 -4.99 41.23
N THR A 115 16.43 -4.61 40.08
CA THR A 115 16.81 -5.56 39.02
C THR A 115 17.91 -6.53 39.48
N VAL A 116 18.92 -6.01 40.19
CA VAL A 116 19.98 -6.85 40.79
C VAL A 116 19.38 -7.83 41.79
N LYS A 117 18.51 -7.33 42.67
CA LYS A 117 17.87 -8.16 43.71
C LYS A 117 16.97 -9.24 43.10
N LEU A 118 16.16 -8.91 42.09
CA LEU A 118 15.31 -9.85 41.37
C LEU A 118 16.15 -10.98 40.74
N THR A 119 17.27 -10.63 40.13
CA THR A 119 18.16 -11.61 39.48
C THR A 119 18.80 -12.55 40.51
N GLU A 120 19.37 -12.00 41.59
CA GLU A 120 20.02 -12.78 42.64
C GLU A 120 19.04 -13.70 43.38
N LEU A 121 17.83 -13.23 43.69
CA LEU A 121 16.81 -14.06 44.33
C LEU A 121 16.36 -15.21 43.44
N ASN A 122 16.28 -15.02 42.12
CA ASN A 122 15.95 -16.13 41.21
C ASN A 122 17.09 -17.13 41.06
N LEU A 123 18.36 -16.69 41.12
CA LEU A 123 19.49 -17.61 41.19
C LEU A 123 19.48 -18.45 42.46
N GLU A 124 19.14 -17.84 43.59
CA GLU A 124 19.03 -18.54 44.87
C GLU A 124 17.85 -19.51 44.88
N LEU A 125 16.66 -19.05 44.46
CA LEU A 125 15.43 -19.83 44.46
C LEU A 125 15.53 -21.07 43.56
N TYR A 126 16.16 -20.94 42.39
CA TYR A 126 16.29 -22.04 41.41
C TYR A 126 17.66 -22.71 41.40
N ARG A 127 18.45 -22.54 42.47
CA ARG A 127 19.83 -23.04 42.54
C ARG A 127 19.96 -24.52 42.23
N GLU A 128 19.07 -25.35 42.78
CA GLU A 128 19.12 -26.81 42.58
C GLU A 128 18.93 -27.22 41.11
N ASP A 129 17.95 -26.63 40.42
CA ASP A 129 17.71 -26.89 38.98
C ASP A 129 18.87 -26.33 38.12
N ILE A 130 19.38 -25.15 38.46
CA ILE A 130 20.52 -24.54 37.76
C ILE A 130 21.76 -25.43 37.89
N ASP A 131 22.10 -25.87 39.10
CA ASP A 131 23.27 -26.72 39.37
C ASP A 131 23.12 -28.08 38.65
N TYR A 132 21.91 -28.68 38.67
CA TYR A 132 21.61 -29.90 37.91
C TYR A 132 21.86 -29.71 36.40
N ARG A 133 21.34 -28.64 35.79
CA ARG A 133 21.52 -28.39 34.35
C ARG A 133 22.97 -28.11 33.98
N LEU A 134 23.68 -27.36 34.81
CA LEU A 134 25.09 -27.04 34.58
C LEU A 134 25.99 -28.27 34.68
N SER A 135 25.67 -29.21 35.59
CA SER A 135 26.39 -30.49 35.72
C SER A 135 26.43 -31.30 34.41
N LYS A 136 25.37 -31.23 33.59
CA LYS A 136 25.30 -31.91 32.27
C LYS A 136 26.29 -31.36 31.25
N THR A 137 26.86 -30.19 31.51
CA THR A 137 27.84 -29.52 30.65
C THR A 137 29.17 -29.25 31.36
N GLN A 138 29.39 -29.85 32.52
CA GLN A 138 30.59 -29.69 33.35
C GLN A 138 30.94 -28.21 33.67
N ARG A 139 29.91 -27.39 33.90
CA ARG A 139 30.04 -25.97 34.28
C ARG A 139 29.51 -25.76 35.69
N THR A 140 29.90 -24.67 36.34
CA THR A 140 29.43 -24.30 37.69
C THR A 140 28.69 -22.96 37.69
N LEU A 141 27.83 -22.75 38.68
CA LEU A 141 27.14 -21.47 38.83
C LEU A 141 28.13 -20.30 39.00
N ALA A 142 29.20 -20.50 39.77
CA ALA A 142 30.23 -19.48 39.99
C ALA A 142 30.90 -19.00 38.70
N GLU A 143 31.16 -19.92 37.75
CA GLU A 143 31.67 -19.57 36.42
C GLU A 143 30.62 -18.82 35.61
N ARG A 144 29.36 -19.29 35.63
CA ARG A 144 28.28 -18.69 34.84
C ARG A 144 27.83 -17.33 35.36
N LYS A 145 27.97 -17.03 36.65
CA LYS A 145 27.76 -15.67 37.18
C LYS A 145 28.73 -14.65 36.58
N LYS A 146 29.88 -15.06 36.04
CA LYS A 146 30.82 -14.18 35.31
C LYS A 146 30.38 -13.90 33.87
N ALA A 147 29.43 -14.69 33.34
CA ALA A 147 28.96 -14.56 31.97
C ALA A 147 27.93 -13.45 31.78
N PHE A 148 27.47 -12.79 32.85
CA PHE A 148 26.58 -11.65 32.74
C PHE A 148 26.94 -10.52 33.70
N LYS A 149 26.46 -9.32 33.36
CA LYS A 149 26.47 -8.16 34.26
C LYS A 149 25.04 -7.80 34.59
N VAL A 150 24.78 -7.49 35.85
CA VAL A 150 23.47 -7.00 36.31
C VAL A 150 23.61 -5.64 36.99
N SER A 151 22.76 -4.67 36.66
CA SER A 151 22.77 -3.36 37.32
C SER A 151 21.40 -2.68 37.37
N ASP A 152 21.17 -1.96 38.46
CA ASP A 152 20.04 -1.06 38.61
C ASP A 152 20.35 0.30 37.95
N LEU A 153 19.42 0.81 37.17
CA LEU A 153 19.47 2.10 36.47
C LEU A 153 18.52 3.10 37.11
N LYS A 154 18.84 4.40 37.00
CA LYS A 154 18.09 5.50 37.59
C LYS A 154 17.37 6.36 36.54
N GLY A 155 17.77 6.31 35.28
CA GLY A 155 17.30 7.20 34.22
C GLY A 155 18.31 8.33 33.96
N GLY A 156 18.74 8.46 32.71
CA GLY A 156 19.80 9.39 32.27
C GLY A 156 21.12 8.69 31.96
N GLU A 157 21.22 7.37 32.16
CA GLU A 157 22.39 6.59 31.77
C GLU A 157 22.47 6.39 30.26
N SER A 158 23.70 6.16 29.79
CA SER A 158 24.00 5.73 28.42
C SER A 158 25.01 4.58 28.45
N PHE A 159 24.72 3.51 27.72
CA PHE A 159 25.59 2.33 27.63
C PHE A 159 25.40 1.63 26.28
N LYS A 160 26.26 0.67 25.96
CA LYS A 160 26.17 -0.13 24.73
C LYS A 160 25.83 -1.59 25.02
N VAL A 161 25.01 -2.19 24.17
CA VAL A 161 24.85 -3.64 24.05
C VAL A 161 25.20 -4.00 22.61
N GLY A 162 26.30 -4.73 22.41
CA GLY A 162 26.89 -4.83 21.07
C GLY A 162 27.22 -3.43 20.54
N ASP A 163 26.72 -3.12 19.35
CA ASP A 163 26.88 -1.81 18.71
C ASP A 163 25.69 -0.85 18.95
N ILE A 164 24.62 -1.31 19.59
CA ILE A 164 23.43 -0.50 19.88
C ILE A 164 23.73 0.39 21.09
N LEU A 165 23.59 1.71 20.91
CA LEU A 165 23.62 2.69 21.99
C LEU A 165 22.25 2.71 22.67
N VAL A 166 22.23 2.47 23.98
CA VAL A 166 21.03 2.53 24.80
C VAL A 166 21.13 3.73 25.71
N THR A 167 20.13 4.60 25.69
CA THR A 167 19.96 5.71 26.63
C THR A 167 18.65 5.57 27.40
N THR A 168 18.62 6.06 28.64
CA THR A 168 17.47 5.88 29.53
C THR A 168 16.87 7.21 29.97
N LEU A 169 15.57 7.20 30.24
CA LEU A 169 14.86 8.31 30.86
C LEU A 169 13.93 7.77 31.94
N GLN A 170 13.97 8.34 33.15
CA GLN A 170 12.95 8.06 34.15
C GLN A 170 11.63 8.72 33.75
N VAL A 171 10.57 7.93 33.68
CA VAL A 171 9.21 8.40 33.32
C VAL A 171 8.23 8.16 34.48
N PRO A 172 7.18 8.99 34.61
CA PRO A 172 6.24 8.90 35.71
C PRO A 172 5.24 7.76 35.50
N HIS A 173 5.20 6.81 36.44
CA HIS A 173 4.23 5.72 36.49
C HIS A 173 3.95 5.33 37.97
N THR A 174 3.10 4.33 38.23
CA THR A 174 2.73 3.93 39.60
C THR A 174 3.89 3.35 40.41
N ILE A 175 4.91 2.81 39.73
CA ILE A 175 6.18 2.40 40.31
C ILE A 175 7.34 3.01 39.51
N TYR A 176 8.58 2.74 39.93
CA TYR A 176 9.75 3.27 39.24
C TYR A 176 9.85 2.69 37.82
N THR A 177 9.75 3.57 36.81
CA THR A 177 9.74 3.16 35.40
C THR A 177 10.78 3.92 34.58
N LEU A 178 11.40 3.21 33.66
CA LEU A 178 12.37 3.72 32.71
C LEU A 178 11.85 3.55 31.28
N ALA A 179 11.94 4.63 30.51
CA ALA A 179 11.91 4.59 29.06
C ALA A 179 13.33 4.36 28.53
N TYR A 180 13.42 3.69 27.38
CA TYR A 180 14.68 3.39 26.70
C TYR A 180 14.64 3.92 25.26
N ARG A 181 15.76 4.48 24.83
CA ARG A 181 16.02 4.81 23.44
C ARG A 181 17.21 4.00 22.96
N PHE A 182 17.03 3.35 21.83
CA PHE A 182 17.99 2.50 21.15
C PHE A 182 18.41 3.22 19.87
N ASP A 183 19.67 3.61 19.77
CA ASP A 183 20.24 4.22 18.58
C ASP A 183 21.28 3.26 17.98
N PHE A 184 21.19 3.02 16.67
CA PHE A 184 22.14 2.22 15.92
C PHE A 184 22.25 2.79 14.50
N ASN A 185 23.47 3.18 14.11
CA ASN A 185 23.69 4.01 12.93
C ASN A 185 22.83 5.29 12.97
N GLU A 186 22.06 5.56 11.91
CA GLU A 186 21.11 6.70 11.85
C GLU A 186 19.69 6.32 12.26
N GLN A 187 19.49 5.11 12.80
CA GLN A 187 18.17 4.59 13.18
C GLN A 187 17.94 4.69 14.68
N SER A 188 16.71 4.95 15.08
CA SER A 188 16.35 5.13 16.49
C SER A 188 14.96 4.61 16.85
N ILE A 189 14.89 3.82 17.92
CA ILE A 189 13.65 3.26 18.47
C ILE A 189 13.53 3.65 19.94
N VAL A 190 12.36 4.13 20.35
CA VAL A 190 12.04 4.46 21.73
C VAL A 190 10.97 3.52 22.25
N ILE A 191 11.19 2.92 23.42
CA ILE A 191 10.19 2.17 24.19
C ILE A 191 9.94 2.93 25.48
N THR A 192 8.71 3.36 25.73
CA THR A 192 8.40 4.21 26.89
C THR A 192 8.22 3.43 28.19
N GLY A 193 7.91 2.13 28.10
CA GLY A 193 7.23 1.43 29.19
C GLY A 193 5.85 2.03 29.48
N ASP A 194 5.26 1.64 30.60
CA ASP A 194 4.01 2.22 31.06
C ASP A 194 4.26 3.61 31.65
N LEU A 195 3.40 4.57 31.34
CA LEU A 195 3.62 5.95 31.78
C LEU A 195 2.34 6.79 31.86
N THR A 196 2.47 7.86 32.63
CA THR A 196 1.62 9.04 32.57
C THR A 196 2.36 10.16 31.84
N TYR A 197 1.76 11.35 31.71
CA TYR A 197 2.36 12.45 30.97
C TYR A 197 3.76 12.81 31.50
N SER A 198 4.73 12.93 30.58
CA SER A 198 6.09 13.37 30.87
C SER A 198 6.49 14.49 29.91
N ASP A 199 6.92 15.62 30.47
CA ASP A 199 7.42 16.79 29.74
C ASP A 199 8.82 16.57 29.16
N LYS A 200 9.57 15.59 29.68
CA LYS A 200 10.92 15.22 29.21
C LYS A 200 10.90 14.25 28.04
N LEU A 201 9.81 13.49 27.88
CA LEU A 201 9.71 12.46 26.85
C LEU A 201 9.80 13.02 25.42
N PRO A 202 9.20 14.18 25.07
CA PRO A 202 9.36 14.75 23.74
C PRO A 202 10.83 14.95 23.32
N SER A 203 11.64 15.57 24.18
CA SER A 203 13.06 15.81 23.88
C SER A 203 13.87 14.52 23.84
N PHE A 204 13.55 13.56 24.70
CA PHE A 204 14.21 12.25 24.70
C PHE A 204 13.90 11.45 23.42
N ALA A 205 12.65 11.50 22.95
CA ALA A 205 12.19 10.81 21.75
C ALA A 205 12.41 11.62 20.45
N GLN A 206 13.15 12.73 20.51
CA GLN A 206 13.30 13.63 19.38
C GLN A 206 13.80 12.90 18.13
N ASN A 207 13.05 13.06 17.04
CA ASN A 207 13.29 12.50 15.71
C ASN A 207 13.40 10.97 15.67
N ALA A 208 12.85 10.26 16.66
CA ALA A 208 12.87 8.80 16.66
C ALA A 208 12.13 8.22 15.43
N ASP A 209 12.65 7.14 14.84
CA ASP A 209 11.96 6.45 13.76
C ASP A 209 10.68 5.80 14.28
N PHE A 210 10.77 5.15 15.44
CA PHE A 210 9.63 4.54 16.12
C PHE A 210 9.59 4.98 17.57
N MET A 211 8.40 5.37 18.03
CA MET A 211 8.09 5.50 19.45
C MET A 211 6.99 4.51 19.81
N ILE A 212 7.38 3.46 20.52
CA ILE A 212 6.52 2.40 21.04
C ILE A 212 6.04 2.83 22.42
N ILE A 213 4.73 3.10 22.52
CA ILE A 213 4.11 3.74 23.67
C ILE A 213 2.89 2.97 24.18
N ASP A 214 2.67 3.06 25.49
CA ASP A 214 1.48 2.56 26.19
C ASP A 214 0.16 3.05 25.54
N SER A 215 -0.82 2.15 25.42
CA SER A 215 -2.15 2.40 24.82
C SER A 215 -3.15 3.06 25.78
N GLY A 216 -2.67 3.73 26.83
CA GLY A 216 -3.48 4.52 27.73
C GLY A 216 -4.51 5.40 27.00
N GLY A 217 -5.79 5.21 27.37
CA GLY A 217 -6.91 5.99 26.83
C GLY A 217 -7.45 5.54 25.48
N MET A 218 -6.99 4.39 24.95
CA MET A 218 -7.52 3.79 23.72
C MET A 218 -9.04 3.61 23.79
N ILE A 219 -9.74 3.93 22.69
CA ILE A 219 -11.19 3.80 22.61
C ILE A 219 -11.52 2.36 22.22
N MET A 220 -12.35 1.69 23.02
CA MET A 220 -12.71 0.28 22.83
C MET A 220 -14.13 0.16 22.24
N LYS A 221 -14.38 -0.82 21.36
CA LYS A 221 -15.69 -1.00 20.71
C LYS A 221 -16.82 -1.38 21.66
N ASP A 222 -16.51 -1.86 22.87
CA ASP A 222 -17.50 -2.25 23.86
C ASP A 222 -18.12 -1.05 24.63
N GLY A 223 -17.79 0.19 24.22
CA GLY A 223 -18.43 1.40 24.73
C GLY A 223 -18.17 1.67 26.22
N ARG A 224 -17.27 0.91 26.87
CA ARG A 224 -16.85 1.18 28.25
C ARG A 224 -15.86 2.34 28.26
N GLN A 225 -16.37 3.55 28.03
CA GLN A 225 -15.78 4.71 28.67
C GLN A 225 -15.71 4.40 30.16
N LYS A 226 -14.50 4.39 30.75
CA LYS A 226 -14.38 4.53 32.20
C LYS A 226 -15.24 5.73 32.58
N ASN A 227 -16.34 5.46 33.30
CA ASN A 227 -17.30 6.46 33.75
C ASN A 227 -16.54 7.66 34.33
N ASN A 228 -16.45 8.74 33.55
CA ASN A 228 -16.35 10.06 34.13
C ASN A 228 -17.67 10.26 34.87
N ARG A 229 -17.68 9.91 36.16
CA ARG A 229 -18.77 10.27 37.08
C ARG A 229 -18.95 11.78 36.98
N LYS A 230 -19.88 12.22 36.12
CA LYS A 230 -20.57 13.50 36.24
C LYS A 230 -21.30 13.45 37.58
N THR A 231 -20.64 13.94 38.62
CA THR A 231 -21.33 14.32 39.85
C THR A 231 -21.90 15.70 39.57
N ASN A 232 -23.21 15.77 39.39
CA ASN A 232 -23.97 17.00 39.54
C ASN A 232 -23.71 17.51 40.97
N ASN A 233 -22.94 18.59 41.12
CA ASN A 233 -22.91 19.34 42.37
C ASN A 233 -23.25 20.80 42.06
N THR A 234 -24.54 21.07 42.19
CA THR A 234 -25.07 22.38 42.52
C THR A 234 -24.39 22.87 43.80
N VAL A 235 -23.99 24.13 43.76
CA VAL A 235 -23.35 24.94 44.81
C VAL A 235 -23.85 24.61 46.24
N THR A 236 -22.92 24.21 47.11
CA THR A 236 -22.88 24.69 48.50
C THR A 236 -21.43 24.92 48.90
N LYS A 237 -21.14 26.15 49.35
CA LYS A 237 -19.86 26.59 49.89
C LYS A 237 -19.56 25.84 51.21
N ASN A 238 -18.26 25.71 51.48
CA ASN A 238 -17.61 25.30 52.73
C ASN A 238 -17.44 23.78 52.94
N GLN A 239 -16.26 23.27 52.62
CA GLN A 239 -15.32 22.68 53.58
C GLN A 239 -14.05 22.19 52.87
N LYS A 240 -12.89 22.69 53.34
CA LYS A 240 -11.56 22.20 52.95
C LYS A 240 -11.40 20.75 53.44
N SER A 241 -11.31 19.80 52.51
CA SER A 241 -10.77 18.46 52.81
C SER A 241 -9.80 18.03 51.70
N ASN A 242 -8.55 17.77 52.10
CA ASN A 242 -7.48 17.24 51.26
C ASN A 242 -7.83 15.82 50.80
N LYS A 243 -8.41 15.68 49.62
CA LYS A 243 -8.46 14.40 48.89
C LYS A 243 -7.49 14.48 47.70
N LYS A 244 -6.33 13.83 47.84
CA LYS A 244 -5.43 13.53 46.70
C LYS A 244 -6.26 12.86 45.60
N LYS A 245 -6.42 13.54 44.45
CA LYS A 245 -6.99 12.93 43.24
C LYS A 245 -6.16 11.70 42.89
N LYS A 246 -6.77 10.50 42.86
CA LYS A 246 -6.18 9.33 42.21
C LYS A 246 -6.00 9.68 40.73
N GLY A 247 -4.76 9.96 40.30
CA GLY A 247 -4.42 10.18 38.90
C GLY A 247 -4.62 8.90 38.08
N ASN A 248 -4.92 9.03 36.80
CA ASN A 248 -4.90 7.90 35.87
C ASN A 248 -3.47 7.32 35.82
N ALA A 249 -3.33 5.99 35.88
CA ALA A 249 -2.03 5.30 35.86
C ALA A 249 -1.36 5.28 34.47
N HIS A 250 -2.13 5.60 33.42
CA HIS A 250 -1.72 5.54 32.03
C HIS A 250 -2.02 6.87 31.33
N LEU A 251 -1.32 7.09 30.22
CA LEU A 251 -1.47 8.24 29.33
C LEU A 251 -2.87 8.27 28.71
N ASN A 252 -3.25 9.37 28.06
CA ASN A 252 -4.44 9.40 27.20
C ASN A 252 -4.02 9.62 25.73
N LEU A 253 -4.95 9.44 24.80
CA LEU A 253 -4.66 9.59 23.36
C LEU A 253 -4.25 11.01 22.98
N ALA A 254 -4.80 12.04 23.62
CA ALA A 254 -4.43 13.43 23.34
C ALA A 254 -2.99 13.74 23.77
N ASP A 255 -2.60 13.26 24.95
CA ASP A 255 -1.26 13.46 25.50
C ASP A 255 -0.20 12.67 24.73
N SER A 256 -0.44 11.39 24.45
CA SER A 256 0.48 10.54 23.67
C SER A 256 0.71 11.09 22.27
N SER A 257 -0.35 11.48 21.56
CA SER A 257 -0.25 12.11 20.24
C SER A 257 0.43 13.49 20.28
N SER A 258 0.19 14.29 21.32
CA SER A 258 0.88 15.58 21.51
C SER A 258 2.38 15.39 21.73
N ILE A 259 2.78 14.42 22.57
CA ILE A 259 4.18 14.07 22.80
C ILE A 259 4.84 13.62 21.49
N ALA A 260 4.19 12.72 20.74
CA ALA A 260 4.69 12.25 19.45
C ALA A 260 4.92 13.38 18.45
N LYS A 261 3.98 14.34 18.37
CA LYS A 261 4.13 15.53 17.54
C LYS A 261 5.30 16.40 17.98
N GLN A 262 5.43 16.68 19.29
CA GLN A 262 6.50 17.52 19.82
C GLN A 262 7.89 16.90 19.58
N ALA A 263 7.98 15.57 19.74
CA ALA A 263 9.18 14.80 19.45
C ALA A 263 9.49 14.68 17.94
N ASN A 264 8.57 15.03 17.05
CA ASN A 264 8.71 14.82 15.60
C ASN A 264 9.08 13.36 15.26
N VAL A 265 8.41 12.40 15.91
CA VAL A 265 8.62 10.97 15.62
C VAL A 265 8.02 10.62 14.26
N LYS A 266 8.61 9.64 13.56
CA LYS A 266 8.10 9.21 12.24
C LYS A 266 6.91 8.26 12.37
N ASN A 267 7.03 7.29 13.28
CA ASN A 267 6.03 6.27 13.54
C ASN A 267 5.66 6.25 15.04
N LEU A 268 4.39 6.45 15.34
CA LEU A 268 3.81 6.30 16.67
C LEU A 268 3.16 4.93 16.78
N VAL A 269 3.69 4.06 17.65
CA VAL A 269 3.23 2.68 17.79
C VAL A 269 2.58 2.48 19.16
N TYR A 270 1.30 2.16 19.18
CA TYR A 270 0.60 1.82 20.42
C TYR A 270 0.72 0.34 20.74
N THR A 271 1.02 0.01 21.99
CA THR A 271 1.07 -1.36 22.54
C THR A 271 0.42 -1.40 23.92
N HIS A 272 0.49 -2.51 24.66
CA HIS A 272 -0.07 -2.65 26.00
C HIS A 272 -1.61 -2.54 26.03
N PHE A 273 -2.30 -3.32 25.21
CA PHE A 273 -3.75 -3.25 25.06
C PHE A 273 -4.51 -4.01 26.16
N ASN A 274 -5.43 -3.32 26.84
CA ASN A 274 -6.26 -3.88 27.92
C ASN A 274 -7.34 -4.89 27.46
N SER A 275 -7.80 -4.84 26.21
CA SER A 275 -8.72 -5.83 25.65
C SER A 275 -8.58 -5.95 24.13
N THR A 276 -9.16 -7.00 23.55
CA THR A 276 -8.95 -7.41 22.15
C THR A 276 -9.63 -6.53 21.10
N ILE A 277 -10.59 -5.67 21.46
CA ILE A 277 -11.41 -4.96 20.47
C ILE A 277 -11.28 -3.44 20.62
N VAL A 278 -10.18 -2.92 20.07
CA VAL A 278 -9.98 -1.47 19.87
C VAL A 278 -10.93 -0.96 18.80
N ASP A 279 -11.58 0.18 19.07
CA ASP A 279 -12.23 0.98 18.04
C ASP A 279 -11.14 1.81 17.34
N VAL A 280 -10.58 1.23 16.29
CA VAL A 280 -9.47 1.81 15.53
C VAL A 280 -9.87 3.15 14.93
N ASP A 281 -11.06 3.27 14.36
CA ASP A 281 -11.51 4.50 13.70
C ASP A 281 -11.70 5.64 14.71
N ALA A 282 -12.36 5.37 15.85
CA ALA A 282 -12.55 6.36 16.89
C ALA A 282 -11.21 6.78 17.52
N SER A 283 -10.34 5.81 17.80
CA SER A 283 -9.03 6.07 18.39
C SER A 283 -8.14 6.87 17.44
N LEU A 284 -8.10 6.49 16.16
CA LEU A 284 -7.39 7.24 15.11
C LEU A 284 -7.91 8.68 15.03
N ALA A 285 -9.23 8.89 15.05
CA ALA A 285 -9.80 10.23 15.00
C ALA A 285 -9.35 11.12 16.18
N GLU A 286 -9.18 10.54 17.38
CA GLU A 286 -8.66 11.27 18.55
C GLU A 286 -7.15 11.56 18.42
N ILE A 287 -6.34 10.55 18.12
CA ILE A 287 -4.88 10.66 17.97
C ILE A 287 -4.55 11.71 16.89
N GLN A 288 -5.28 11.66 15.78
CA GLN A 288 -5.07 12.53 14.64
C GLN A 288 -5.33 14.01 14.95
N LYS A 289 -6.05 14.35 16.03
CA LYS A 289 -6.19 15.77 16.44
C LYS A 289 -4.85 16.43 16.70
N ASN A 290 -3.88 15.70 17.27
CA ASN A 290 -2.57 16.24 17.59
C ASN A 290 -1.44 15.68 16.72
N TYR A 291 -1.51 14.43 16.24
CA TYR A 291 -0.41 13.79 15.51
C TYR A 291 -0.81 13.36 14.10
N ARG A 292 -0.05 13.77 13.09
CA ARG A 292 -0.33 13.49 11.66
C ARG A 292 0.68 12.53 11.01
N GLY A 293 1.68 12.06 11.77
CA GLY A 293 2.63 11.05 11.29
C GLY A 293 2.00 9.66 11.20
N ASN A 294 2.82 8.64 10.91
CA ASN A 294 2.32 7.28 10.78
C ASN A 294 1.89 6.72 12.16
N ILE A 295 0.71 6.12 12.23
CA ILE A 295 0.14 5.57 13.47
C ILE A 295 -0.03 4.07 13.28
N ILE A 296 0.53 3.29 14.21
CA ILE A 296 0.54 1.83 14.16
C ILE A 296 -0.09 1.30 15.45
N PHE A 297 -0.99 0.33 15.32
CA PHE A 297 -1.50 -0.46 16.45
C PHE A 297 -0.70 -1.75 16.49
N GLY A 298 0.15 -1.89 17.50
CA GLY A 298 1.04 -3.04 17.65
C GLY A 298 0.25 -4.34 17.77
N GLU A 299 0.77 -5.40 17.17
CA GLU A 299 0.26 -6.76 17.29
C GLU A 299 1.42 -7.68 17.66
N ASP A 300 1.11 -8.79 18.32
CA ASP A 300 2.12 -9.80 18.59
C ASP A 300 2.81 -10.24 17.29
N LEU A 301 4.13 -10.41 17.35
CA LEU A 301 5.02 -10.76 16.25
C LEU A 301 5.16 -9.68 15.16
N MET A 302 4.57 -8.50 15.34
CA MET A 302 4.74 -7.39 14.40
C MET A 302 6.20 -6.92 14.41
N VAL A 303 6.84 -6.94 13.24
CA VAL A 303 8.22 -6.43 13.06
C VAL A 303 8.17 -4.98 12.60
N LEU A 304 8.64 -4.08 13.46
CA LEU A 304 8.88 -2.68 13.18
C LEU A 304 10.32 -2.53 12.70
N LYS A 305 10.47 -2.10 11.46
CA LYS A 305 11.78 -1.81 10.89
C LYS A 305 11.66 -0.54 10.08
N THR A 306 12.61 0.37 10.24
CA THR A 306 12.72 1.50 9.32
C THR A 306 12.96 0.85 7.96
N ALA A 307 12.11 1.08 6.96
CA ALA A 307 12.42 0.63 5.61
C ALA A 307 13.89 0.98 5.35
N ILE A 308 14.71 0.04 4.87
CA ILE A 308 16.10 0.35 4.52
C ILE A 308 16.03 1.29 3.33
N THR A 309 15.68 2.55 3.54
CA THR A 309 16.27 3.64 2.79
C THR A 309 17.71 3.57 3.24
N SER A 310 18.48 2.75 2.53
CA SER A 310 19.92 2.77 2.64
C SER A 310 20.33 4.23 2.79
N SER A 311 21.03 4.55 3.86
CA SER A 311 21.97 5.66 3.86
C SER A 311 23.27 5.23 3.14
N LYS A 312 23.16 4.38 2.11
CA LYS A 312 23.78 4.77 0.85
C LYS A 312 23.18 6.14 0.52
N PRO A 313 23.95 7.13 0.05
CA PRO A 313 23.34 8.35 -0.48
C PRO A 313 22.14 7.90 -1.32
N LYS A 314 20.91 8.36 -0.97
CA LYS A 314 19.69 8.07 -1.73
C LYS A 314 20.15 8.09 -3.17
N ALA A 315 20.20 6.93 -3.82
CA ALA A 315 20.86 6.85 -5.12
C ALA A 315 20.23 8.00 -5.90
N LEU A 316 21.06 8.94 -6.37
CA LEU A 316 20.54 10.02 -7.17
C LEU A 316 19.60 9.34 -8.18
N ASN A 317 18.32 9.72 -8.18
CA ASN A 317 17.28 9.19 -9.06
C ASN A 317 16.54 7.86 -8.68
N SER A 318 16.25 7.53 -7.40
CA SER A 318 15.33 6.41 -7.07
C SER A 318 13.85 6.84 -6.89
N TYR A 319 12.89 6.04 -7.34
CA TYR A 319 11.44 6.27 -7.17
C TYR A 319 10.61 4.98 -7.05
N ALA A 320 9.51 5.03 -6.29
CA ALA A 320 8.59 3.91 -6.13
C ALA A 320 7.46 3.94 -7.17
N ILE A 321 7.11 2.79 -7.74
CA ILE A 321 5.99 2.67 -8.68
C ILE A 321 4.71 2.44 -7.88
N VAL A 322 3.72 3.31 -8.04
CA VAL A 322 2.41 3.17 -7.39
C VAL A 322 1.73 1.92 -7.94
N ASP A 323 1.05 1.17 -7.08
CA ASP A 323 0.22 0.03 -7.45
C ASP A 323 -1.00 0.46 -8.29
N THR A 324 -1.58 -0.45 -9.07
CA THR A 324 -2.73 -0.15 -9.93
C THR A 324 -4.04 0.00 -9.15
N GLY A 325 -4.10 -0.53 -7.93
CA GLY A 325 -5.30 -0.57 -7.10
C GLY A 325 -6.29 -1.67 -7.48
N GLN A 326 -5.99 -2.53 -8.47
CA GLN A 326 -6.85 -3.66 -8.82
C GLN A 326 -6.71 -4.77 -7.78
N ARG A 327 -7.83 -5.21 -7.20
CA ARG A 327 -7.89 -6.30 -6.19
C ARG A 327 -8.82 -7.42 -6.59
N ILE A 328 -9.68 -7.19 -7.59
CA ILE A 328 -10.58 -8.20 -8.15
C ILE A 328 -9.83 -9.02 -9.21
N ALA A 329 -10.02 -10.34 -9.17
CA ALA A 329 -9.46 -11.25 -10.16
C ALA A 329 -10.41 -11.48 -11.34
N TYR A 330 -9.84 -11.67 -12.52
CA TYR A 330 -10.55 -11.81 -13.78
C TYR A 330 -10.03 -13.01 -14.59
N SER A 331 -10.96 -13.69 -15.25
CA SER A 331 -10.68 -14.57 -16.38
C SER A 331 -10.63 -13.76 -17.68
N ASP A 332 -10.64 -14.44 -18.83
CA ASP A 332 -10.80 -13.83 -20.15
C ASP A 332 -12.12 -13.05 -20.34
N LYS A 333 -13.16 -13.35 -19.57
CA LYS A 333 -14.53 -12.83 -19.85
C LYS A 333 -15.31 -12.34 -18.64
N ARG A 334 -14.93 -12.74 -17.42
CA ARG A 334 -15.70 -12.48 -16.20
C ARG A 334 -14.81 -12.35 -14.98
N VAL A 335 -15.36 -11.76 -13.93
CA VAL A 335 -14.81 -11.82 -12.56
C VAL A 335 -14.72 -13.28 -12.11
N ILE A 336 -13.67 -13.62 -11.39
CA ILE A 336 -13.44 -14.92 -10.75
C ILE A 336 -12.94 -14.70 -9.32
N SER A 337 -12.97 -15.75 -8.51
CA SER A 337 -12.30 -15.72 -7.21
C SER A 337 -10.78 -15.61 -7.38
N LEU A 338 -10.10 -15.05 -6.36
CA LEU A 338 -8.65 -14.87 -6.39
C LEU A 338 -7.93 -16.22 -6.60
N PRO A 339 -7.28 -16.45 -7.75
CA PRO A 339 -6.61 -17.71 -8.04
C PRO A 339 -5.40 -17.89 -7.12
N GLN A 340 -5.14 -19.13 -6.72
CA GLN A 340 -3.97 -19.55 -5.94
C GLN A 340 -2.86 -20.06 -6.85
N ASP A 341 -1.69 -20.35 -6.27
CA ASP A 341 -0.59 -20.94 -7.03
C ASP A 341 -1.06 -22.24 -7.74
N LYS A 342 -0.71 -22.33 -9.02
CA LYS A 342 -1.09 -23.35 -10.02
C LYS A 342 -2.50 -23.27 -10.58
N ASP A 343 -3.34 -22.36 -10.10
CA ASP A 343 -4.65 -22.13 -10.72
C ASP A 343 -4.50 -21.38 -12.04
N ASP A 344 -5.46 -21.60 -12.95
CA ASP A 344 -5.60 -20.76 -14.14
C ASP A 344 -5.79 -19.29 -13.76
N PHE A 345 -5.15 -18.41 -14.53
CA PHE A 345 -5.15 -16.95 -14.30
C PHE A 345 -4.45 -16.50 -13.01
N PHE A 346 -3.70 -17.39 -12.32
CA PHE A 346 -2.72 -16.94 -11.32
C PHE A 346 -1.65 -16.04 -11.96
N SER A 347 -1.00 -15.21 -11.15
CA SER A 347 -0.02 -14.20 -11.57
C SER A 347 -0.61 -12.95 -12.25
N GLN A 348 -1.92 -12.73 -12.13
CA GLN A 348 -2.55 -11.48 -12.57
C GLN A 348 -2.36 -10.35 -11.55
N ASP A 349 -2.76 -9.12 -11.88
CA ASP A 349 -2.52 -7.93 -11.05
C ASP A 349 -3.04 -8.09 -9.60
N ALA A 350 -4.26 -8.64 -9.44
CA ALA A 350 -4.84 -8.89 -8.12
C ALA A 350 -4.04 -9.84 -7.21
N ASN A 351 -3.10 -10.63 -7.76
CA ASN A 351 -2.23 -11.52 -7.00
C ASN A 351 -1.00 -10.81 -6.40
N TYR A 352 -0.69 -9.57 -6.80
CA TYR A 352 0.52 -8.88 -6.36
C TYR A 352 0.21 -7.43 -5.98
N ILE A 353 0.51 -7.09 -4.73
CA ILE A 353 0.36 -5.74 -4.21
C ILE A 353 1.74 -5.20 -3.91
N ILE A 354 2.11 -4.08 -4.54
CA ILE A 354 3.41 -3.44 -4.30
C ILE A 354 3.26 -2.23 -3.37
N ASN A 355 3.10 -1.04 -3.94
CA ASN A 355 2.95 0.22 -3.23
C ASN A 355 1.50 0.74 -3.39
N PRO A 356 0.52 0.29 -2.58
CA PRO A 356 -0.87 0.75 -2.66
C PRO A 356 -0.97 2.27 -2.75
N PRO A 357 -1.87 2.84 -3.58
CA PRO A 357 -2.06 4.28 -3.65
C PRO A 357 -2.35 4.85 -2.26
N SER A 358 -1.60 5.89 -1.88
CA SER A 358 -1.74 6.55 -0.58
C SER A 358 -1.61 8.05 -0.78
N TYR A 359 -2.61 8.79 -0.34
CA TYR A 359 -2.71 10.23 -0.57
C TYR A 359 -3.03 10.97 0.73
N THR A 360 -2.56 12.21 0.81
CA THR A 360 -2.91 13.16 1.87
C THR A 360 -3.46 14.43 1.24
N ASP A 361 -4.71 14.77 1.54
CA ASP A 361 -5.27 16.09 1.23
C ASP A 361 -4.65 17.11 2.21
N ASN A 362 -3.91 18.07 1.66
CA ASN A 362 -3.23 19.10 2.44
C ASN A 362 -4.15 20.26 2.84
N GLN A 363 -5.45 20.19 2.49
CA GLN A 363 -6.50 21.17 2.82
C GLN A 363 -6.21 22.59 2.31
N ASN A 364 -5.38 22.70 1.27
CA ASN A 364 -4.98 23.96 0.64
C ASN A 364 -5.06 23.89 -0.89
N GLY A 365 -5.87 22.96 -1.42
CA GLY A 365 -6.01 22.67 -2.84
C GLY A 365 -4.89 21.79 -3.42
N THR A 366 -4.06 21.18 -2.57
CA THR A 366 -3.00 20.26 -2.99
C THR A 366 -3.13 18.88 -2.34
N VAL A 367 -2.66 17.85 -3.03
CA VAL A 367 -2.68 16.46 -2.58
C VAL A 367 -1.26 15.91 -2.62
N THR A 368 -0.76 15.40 -1.51
CA THR A 368 0.52 14.68 -1.46
C THR A 368 0.28 13.22 -1.81
N ASP A 369 1.06 12.69 -2.76
CA ASP A 369 1.18 11.26 -3.03
C ASP A 369 2.30 10.68 -2.14
N ASN A 370 1.91 9.88 -1.16
CA ASN A 370 2.80 9.36 -0.14
C ASN A 370 3.72 8.24 -0.65
N VAL A 371 3.44 7.69 -1.84
CA VAL A 371 4.28 6.68 -2.48
C VAL A 371 5.36 7.35 -3.33
N THR A 372 4.98 8.32 -4.15
CA THR A 372 5.91 8.95 -5.10
C THR A 372 6.68 10.13 -4.52
N GLY A 373 6.16 10.72 -3.44
CA GLY A 373 6.64 11.98 -2.87
C GLY A 373 6.28 13.20 -3.72
N LEU A 374 5.45 13.04 -4.74
CA LEU A 374 4.93 14.14 -5.56
C LEU A 374 3.79 14.85 -4.84
N VAL A 375 3.66 16.15 -5.10
CA VAL A 375 2.51 16.94 -4.64
C VAL A 375 1.77 17.47 -5.86
N TRP A 376 0.46 17.29 -5.85
CA TRP A 376 -0.43 17.48 -6.99
C TRP A 376 -1.44 18.58 -6.73
N GLN A 377 -1.80 19.29 -7.79
CA GLN A 377 -2.99 20.14 -7.82
C GLN A 377 -4.24 19.28 -7.69
N GLN A 378 -5.18 19.67 -6.82
CA GLN A 378 -6.43 18.94 -6.59
C GLN A 378 -7.48 19.14 -7.69
N ASP A 379 -7.67 20.39 -8.16
CA ASP A 379 -8.66 20.77 -9.18
C ASP A 379 -7.97 21.25 -10.46
N MET A 380 -8.29 20.61 -11.59
CA MET A 380 -7.72 20.92 -12.90
C MET A 380 -8.27 22.21 -13.52
N GLY A 381 -9.45 22.68 -13.09
CA GLY A 381 -10.15 23.81 -13.68
C GLY A 381 -10.63 23.52 -15.10
N GLN A 382 -10.58 24.53 -15.98
CA GLN A 382 -11.06 24.45 -17.36
C GLN A 382 -9.98 23.96 -18.34
N LYS A 383 -10.43 23.40 -19.47
CA LYS A 383 -9.54 23.02 -20.57
C LYS A 383 -8.81 24.24 -21.15
N ILE A 384 -7.52 24.10 -21.39
CA ILE A 384 -6.66 25.12 -22.00
C ILE A 384 -5.75 24.50 -23.06
N THR A 385 -5.13 25.34 -23.90
CA THR A 385 -4.17 24.88 -24.91
C THR A 385 -2.87 24.40 -24.25
N PHE A 386 -2.05 23.67 -25.00
CA PHE A 386 -0.77 23.16 -24.50
C PHE A 386 0.17 24.31 -24.09
N GLU A 387 0.30 25.29 -24.98
CA GLU A 387 1.13 26.48 -24.80
C GLU A 387 0.64 27.35 -23.63
N ASP A 388 -0.67 27.54 -23.49
CA ASP A 388 -1.25 28.31 -22.38
C ASP A 388 -0.93 27.68 -21.03
N ALA A 389 -0.90 26.35 -20.93
CA ALA A 389 -0.58 25.67 -19.68
C ALA A 389 0.89 25.82 -19.28
N LEU A 390 1.80 25.75 -20.25
CA LEU A 390 3.23 26.01 -20.03
C LEU A 390 3.48 27.44 -19.55
N GLN A 391 2.64 28.41 -19.92
CA GLN A 391 2.70 29.77 -19.38
C GLN A 391 2.00 29.89 -18.03
N LYS A 392 0.81 29.28 -17.88
CA LYS A 392 0.01 29.32 -16.66
C LYS A 392 0.80 28.79 -15.48
N VAL A 393 1.47 27.65 -15.62
CA VAL A 393 2.15 26.97 -14.51
C VAL A 393 3.24 27.82 -13.86
N LYS A 394 3.93 28.68 -14.63
CA LYS A 394 4.99 29.59 -14.15
C LYS A 394 4.51 30.60 -13.12
N ASN A 395 3.21 30.88 -13.10
CA ASN A 395 2.59 31.88 -12.24
C ASN A 395 1.73 31.26 -11.11
N VAL A 396 1.64 29.93 -11.04
CA VAL A 396 0.81 29.24 -10.03
C VAL A 396 1.45 29.37 -8.65
N LYS A 397 0.66 29.85 -7.68
CA LYS A 397 1.02 29.94 -6.25
C LYS A 397 0.14 29.07 -5.35
N LEU A 398 -0.26 27.89 -5.85
CA LEU A 398 -1.19 26.98 -5.17
C LEU A 398 -0.53 26.38 -3.91
N GLY A 399 -1.29 26.33 -2.80
CA GLY A 399 -0.80 25.81 -1.52
C GLY A 399 0.38 26.58 -0.91
N GLY A 400 0.67 27.79 -1.40
CA GLY A 400 1.85 28.57 -0.99
C GLY A 400 3.14 28.24 -1.74
N TYR A 401 3.10 27.33 -2.72
CA TYR A 401 4.28 26.89 -3.49
C TYR A 401 4.38 27.56 -4.86
N SER A 402 5.59 27.72 -5.38
CA SER A 402 5.86 28.39 -6.67
C SER A 402 6.70 27.55 -7.66
N ASP A 403 7.10 26.36 -7.26
CA ASP A 403 7.88 25.38 -8.03
C ASP A 403 6.99 24.37 -8.78
N TRP A 404 5.78 24.80 -9.17
CA TRP A 404 4.85 23.97 -9.93
C TRP A 404 5.34 23.76 -11.37
N ARG A 405 5.05 22.59 -11.92
CA ARG A 405 5.33 22.23 -13.32
C ARG A 405 4.23 21.38 -13.93
N VAL A 406 4.20 21.32 -15.26
CA VAL A 406 3.41 20.33 -16.00
C VAL A 406 4.06 18.95 -15.81
N PRO A 407 3.30 17.92 -15.43
CA PRO A 407 3.83 16.58 -15.20
C PRO A 407 4.26 15.90 -16.50
N THR A 408 5.25 15.02 -16.40
CA THR A 408 5.56 14.02 -17.44
C THR A 408 4.44 12.97 -17.53
N ILE A 409 4.42 12.20 -18.61
CA ILE A 409 3.43 11.14 -18.76
C ILE A 409 3.57 10.04 -17.70
N LYS A 410 4.80 9.71 -17.28
CA LYS A 410 5.05 8.75 -16.19
C LYS A 410 4.48 9.23 -14.86
N GLU A 411 4.62 10.52 -14.57
CA GLU A 411 4.04 11.11 -13.35
C GLU A 411 2.51 11.14 -13.40
N LEU A 412 1.90 11.58 -14.51
CA LEU A 412 0.43 11.56 -14.61
C LEU A 412 -0.13 10.14 -14.47
N TYR A 413 0.55 9.17 -15.08
CA TYR A 413 0.10 7.78 -15.05
C TYR A 413 0.20 7.16 -13.65
N SER A 414 1.04 7.69 -12.76
CA SER A 414 1.13 7.22 -11.38
C SER A 414 -0.20 7.36 -10.62
N LEU A 415 -1.02 8.35 -11.00
CA LEU A 415 -2.33 8.61 -10.41
C LEU A 415 -3.44 7.67 -10.91
N ILE A 416 -3.22 6.92 -12.00
CA ILE A 416 -4.27 6.09 -12.59
C ILE A 416 -4.67 4.96 -11.61
N GLN A 417 -5.95 4.67 -11.49
CA GLN A 417 -6.48 3.62 -10.63
C GLN A 417 -7.35 2.66 -11.44
N PHE A 418 -6.88 1.43 -11.62
CA PHE A 418 -7.50 0.43 -12.52
C PHE A 418 -8.72 -0.29 -11.93
N SER A 419 -9.25 0.20 -10.80
CA SER A 419 -10.59 -0.12 -10.34
C SER A 419 -11.68 0.75 -11.01
N GLY A 420 -11.28 1.80 -11.75
CA GLY A 420 -12.18 2.60 -12.58
C GLY A 420 -12.80 1.80 -13.74
N SER A 421 -13.90 2.29 -14.31
CA SER A 421 -14.54 1.64 -15.46
C SER A 421 -15.39 2.58 -16.32
N VAL A 422 -15.53 2.20 -17.60
CA VAL A 422 -16.38 2.86 -18.61
C VAL A 422 -17.25 1.86 -19.35
N LYS A 423 -18.34 2.35 -19.95
CA LYS A 423 -19.17 1.58 -20.89
C LYS A 423 -19.46 2.42 -22.13
N GLY A 424 -18.64 2.23 -23.16
CA GLY A 424 -18.66 3.11 -24.33
C GLY A 424 -18.19 4.51 -23.95
N ASP A 425 -18.99 5.52 -24.27
CA ASP A 425 -18.70 6.91 -23.94
C ASP A 425 -19.20 7.32 -22.54
N LYS A 426 -19.86 6.40 -21.82
CA LYS A 426 -20.39 6.63 -20.48
C LYS A 426 -19.36 6.29 -19.40
N ALA A 427 -19.06 7.26 -18.56
CA ALA A 427 -18.22 7.11 -17.39
C ALA A 427 -19.00 6.45 -16.26
N LEU A 428 -18.49 5.35 -15.70
CA LEU A 428 -19.14 4.67 -14.57
C LEU A 428 -18.39 4.95 -13.27
N TYR A 429 -17.09 4.68 -13.28
CA TYR A 429 -16.18 4.99 -12.17
C TYR A 429 -14.89 5.59 -12.73
N PRO A 430 -14.42 6.74 -12.23
CA PRO A 430 -13.18 7.32 -12.71
C PRO A 430 -11.98 6.46 -12.33
N PHE A 431 -10.97 6.47 -13.19
CA PHE A 431 -9.68 5.82 -13.00
C PHE A 431 -8.72 6.68 -12.16
N ILE A 432 -9.23 7.36 -11.13
CA ILE A 432 -8.47 8.20 -10.20
C ILE A 432 -9.23 8.30 -8.87
N ASP A 433 -8.54 8.44 -7.75
CA ASP A 433 -9.15 8.55 -6.41
C ASP A 433 -9.87 9.89 -6.23
N THR A 434 -11.20 9.90 -6.38
CA THR A 434 -12.01 11.14 -6.27
C THR A 434 -12.21 11.62 -4.84
N LYS A 435 -11.76 10.87 -3.83
CA LYS A 435 -11.67 11.38 -2.46
C LYS A 435 -10.66 12.52 -2.38
N TYR A 436 -9.59 12.45 -3.18
CA TYR A 436 -8.50 13.41 -3.17
C TYR A 436 -8.50 14.31 -4.40
N PHE A 437 -8.86 13.80 -5.57
CA PHE A 437 -8.75 14.54 -6.83
C PHE A 437 -10.11 14.94 -7.41
N ASN A 438 -10.26 16.22 -7.75
CA ASN A 438 -11.41 16.69 -8.51
C ASN A 438 -11.17 16.36 -9.99
N GLN A 439 -11.88 15.34 -10.49
CA GLN A 439 -11.78 14.87 -11.86
C GLN A 439 -13.02 15.29 -12.67
N PRO A 440 -12.94 16.31 -13.53
CA PRO A 440 -14.00 16.63 -14.47
C PRO A 440 -14.15 15.58 -15.58
N ILE A 441 -15.34 15.55 -16.16
CA ILE A 441 -15.68 14.81 -17.39
C ILE A 441 -15.81 15.79 -18.57
N GLY A 442 -16.02 15.28 -19.78
CA GLY A 442 -16.35 16.13 -20.94
C GLY A 442 -17.74 16.77 -20.81
N ASN A 443 -17.89 17.96 -21.39
CA ASN A 443 -19.11 18.76 -21.31
C ASN A 443 -20.13 18.35 -22.38
N THR A 444 -21.08 17.50 -21.97
CA THR A 444 -22.16 17.02 -22.84
C THR A 444 -23.10 18.11 -23.35
N ARG A 445 -23.19 19.26 -22.67
CA ARG A 445 -23.94 20.43 -23.16
C ARG A 445 -23.20 21.19 -24.26
N ALA A 446 -21.90 21.00 -24.38
CA ALA A 446 -21.05 21.53 -25.45
C ALA A 446 -20.73 20.49 -26.53
N ASN A 447 -21.57 19.43 -26.65
CA ASN A 447 -21.42 18.36 -27.62
C ASN A 447 -20.12 17.53 -27.47
N GLU A 448 -19.57 17.49 -26.26
CA GLU A 448 -18.48 16.57 -25.89
C GLU A 448 -19.06 15.28 -25.27
N ARG A 449 -18.32 14.18 -25.33
CA ARG A 449 -18.64 12.94 -24.63
C ARG A 449 -18.10 13.00 -23.20
N GLU A 450 -18.64 12.21 -22.27
CA GLU A 450 -18.14 12.19 -20.88
C GLU A 450 -16.63 11.82 -20.82
N ILE A 451 -16.19 10.95 -21.73
CA ILE A 451 -14.79 10.54 -21.89
C ILE A 451 -13.89 11.60 -22.54
N ASP A 452 -14.41 12.73 -23.04
CA ASP A 452 -13.61 13.80 -23.61
C ASP A 452 -13.00 14.68 -22.50
N ALA A 453 -12.17 14.06 -21.66
CA ALA A 453 -11.59 14.63 -20.45
C ALA A 453 -10.08 14.34 -20.33
N GLN A 454 -9.39 14.38 -21.45
CA GLN A 454 -7.95 14.13 -21.53
C GLN A 454 -7.17 15.16 -20.70
N THR A 455 -6.05 14.73 -20.13
CA THR A 455 -5.12 15.55 -19.35
C THR A 455 -3.76 15.55 -20.04
N TRP A 456 -3.29 16.73 -20.43
CA TRP A 456 -2.00 16.91 -21.07
C TRP A 456 -0.84 16.59 -20.11
N SER A 457 0.17 15.87 -20.61
CA SER A 457 1.51 15.81 -20.01
C SER A 457 2.46 16.77 -20.72
N VAL A 458 3.71 16.91 -20.25
CA VAL A 458 4.80 17.58 -20.99
C VAL A 458 5.57 16.62 -21.92
N THR A 459 5.18 15.35 -21.98
CA THR A 459 5.86 14.33 -22.78
C THR A 459 5.32 14.32 -24.21
N GLU A 460 6.08 14.94 -25.11
CA GLU A 460 5.78 14.95 -26.55
C GLU A 460 6.15 13.61 -27.19
N TYR A 461 5.38 13.20 -28.21
CA TYR A 461 5.80 12.09 -29.05
C TYR A 461 6.88 12.56 -30.01
N VAL A 462 7.97 11.80 -30.10
CA VAL A 462 9.10 12.16 -30.97
C VAL A 462 8.83 11.90 -32.45
N GLY A 463 7.89 11.01 -32.79
CA GLY A 463 7.44 10.79 -34.17
C GLY A 463 6.22 11.64 -34.54
N LYS A 464 5.63 11.34 -35.70
CA LYS A 464 4.34 11.90 -36.12
C LYS A 464 3.25 10.87 -35.96
N THR A 465 2.06 11.32 -35.58
CA THR A 465 0.85 10.48 -35.69
C THR A 465 -0.03 11.00 -36.83
N MET A 466 -0.91 10.15 -37.35
CA MET A 466 -1.80 10.49 -38.45
C MET A 466 -1.06 11.13 -39.65
N LYS A 467 0.18 10.67 -39.85
CA LYS A 467 1.21 11.13 -40.80
C LYS A 467 1.88 12.47 -40.49
N ASN A 468 1.13 13.48 -40.07
CA ASN A 468 1.66 14.86 -40.04
C ASN A 468 1.51 15.56 -38.69
N ASP A 469 0.82 14.96 -37.73
CA ASP A 469 0.43 15.65 -36.52
C ASP A 469 1.52 15.56 -35.45
N ASP A 470 1.95 16.72 -34.97
CA ASP A 470 2.70 16.87 -33.72
C ASP A 470 1.80 16.50 -32.54
N THR A 471 2.21 15.51 -31.75
CA THR A 471 1.40 15.02 -30.65
C THR A 471 2.09 15.07 -29.30
N VAL A 472 1.26 15.18 -28.28
CA VAL A 472 1.66 15.08 -26.88
C VAL A 472 0.89 13.93 -26.24
N PHE A 473 1.58 13.12 -25.44
CA PHE A 473 0.93 12.08 -24.68
C PHE A 473 0.05 12.69 -23.58
N GLY A 474 -1.18 12.21 -23.47
CA GLY A 474 -2.09 12.58 -22.39
C GLY A 474 -2.63 11.34 -21.67
N VAL A 475 -2.98 11.51 -20.40
CA VAL A 475 -3.74 10.52 -19.62
C VAL A 475 -5.19 10.92 -19.60
N ASN A 476 -6.09 9.96 -19.74
CA ASN A 476 -7.51 10.19 -19.53
C ASN A 476 -8.02 9.38 -18.33
N PHE A 477 -8.20 10.06 -17.20
CA PHE A 477 -8.66 9.46 -15.95
C PHE A 477 -10.16 9.09 -15.98
N VAL A 478 -10.87 9.40 -17.07
CA VAL A 478 -12.25 8.92 -17.25
C VAL A 478 -12.25 7.55 -17.90
N ASP A 479 -11.33 7.29 -18.83
CA ASP A 479 -11.35 6.08 -19.67
C ASP A 479 -10.14 5.15 -19.54
N GLY A 480 -9.17 5.49 -18.68
CA GLY A 480 -8.09 4.61 -18.26
C GLY A 480 -6.92 4.48 -19.26
N ARG A 481 -6.67 5.46 -20.13
CA ARG A 481 -5.71 5.32 -21.25
C ARG A 481 -4.62 6.38 -21.32
N ILE A 482 -3.49 6.00 -21.94
CA ILE A 482 -2.50 6.91 -22.52
C ILE A 482 -2.63 6.89 -24.05
N LYS A 483 -2.75 8.06 -24.67
CA LYS A 483 -2.69 8.22 -26.13
C LYS A 483 -1.89 9.47 -26.49
N GLY A 484 -1.31 9.48 -27.68
CA GLY A 484 -0.82 10.69 -28.33
C GLY A 484 -1.98 11.49 -28.91
N TYR A 485 -2.05 12.77 -28.58
CA TYR A 485 -3.09 13.68 -29.06
C TYR A 485 -2.48 14.84 -29.85
N PRO A 486 -3.03 15.19 -31.03
CA PRO A 486 -2.58 16.36 -31.80
C PRO A 486 -2.63 17.65 -30.99
N LYS A 487 -1.56 18.44 -31.02
CA LYS A 487 -1.53 19.80 -30.46
C LYS A 487 -2.55 20.71 -31.15
N TYR A 488 -2.73 20.51 -32.45
CA TYR A 488 -3.61 21.31 -33.29
C TYR A 488 -4.71 20.43 -33.89
N ASN A 489 -5.87 21.02 -34.12
CA ASN A 489 -6.95 20.37 -34.84
C ASN A 489 -6.52 20.15 -36.30
N PRO A 490 -6.49 18.91 -36.81
CA PRO A 490 -5.96 18.64 -38.16
C PRO A 490 -6.78 19.27 -39.31
N ARG A 491 -8.00 19.76 -39.05
CA ARG A 491 -8.84 20.43 -40.05
C ARG A 491 -8.74 21.94 -40.01
N THR A 492 -8.68 22.52 -38.81
CA THR A 492 -8.74 23.98 -38.63
C THR A 492 -7.38 24.59 -38.30
N SER A 493 -6.39 23.77 -37.94
CA SER A 493 -5.08 24.19 -37.40
C SER A 493 -5.16 24.97 -36.07
N GLU A 494 -6.35 25.08 -35.47
CA GLU A 494 -6.54 25.71 -34.17
C GLU A 494 -5.94 24.85 -33.04
N PRO A 495 -5.32 25.43 -32.00
CA PRO A 495 -4.82 24.67 -30.87
C PRO A 495 -5.93 23.89 -30.14
N ASN A 496 -5.71 22.60 -29.90
CA ASN A 496 -6.62 21.76 -29.13
C ASN A 496 -6.54 22.11 -27.64
N LYS A 497 -7.68 22.02 -26.95
CA LYS A 497 -7.80 22.28 -25.51
C LYS A 497 -8.06 20.99 -24.74
N MET A 498 -7.31 20.76 -23.66
CA MET A 498 -7.55 19.66 -22.72
C MET A 498 -7.26 20.09 -21.29
N TYR A 499 -7.52 19.22 -20.31
CA TYR A 499 -7.25 19.51 -18.90
C TYR A 499 -5.75 19.46 -18.59
N PHE A 500 -5.36 20.08 -17.48
CA PHE A 500 -4.01 20.02 -16.91
C PHE A 500 -4.10 19.79 -15.41
N ARG A 501 -3.17 18.99 -14.88
CA ARG A 501 -2.97 18.83 -13.45
C ARG A 501 -1.51 19.11 -13.14
N PHE A 502 -1.23 20.21 -12.44
CA PHE A 502 0.15 20.56 -12.11
C PHE A 502 0.70 19.70 -10.98
N VAL A 503 2.02 19.51 -10.99
CA VAL A 503 2.77 18.70 -10.03
C VAL A 503 3.99 19.47 -9.53
N ARG A 504 4.49 19.09 -8.36
CA ARG A 504 5.79 19.51 -7.81
C ARG A 504 6.43 18.37 -7.01
N GLY A 505 7.66 18.57 -6.56
CA GLY A 505 8.41 17.56 -5.79
C GLY A 505 9.33 16.72 -6.68
N ASN A 506 9.43 15.42 -6.39
CA ASN A 506 10.40 14.48 -6.97
C ASN A 506 10.56 14.60 -8.50
N THR A 507 11.61 15.26 -8.97
CA THR A 507 11.90 15.45 -10.41
C THR A 507 12.55 14.24 -11.07
N ASP A 508 12.88 13.21 -10.30
CA ASP A 508 13.51 11.99 -10.81
C ASP A 508 12.50 10.85 -11.00
N TYR A 509 11.23 11.08 -10.67
CA TYR A 509 10.17 10.12 -10.93
C TYR A 509 10.12 9.75 -12.41
N GLY A 510 10.24 8.46 -12.71
CA GLY A 510 10.22 7.96 -14.09
C GLY A 510 11.58 7.94 -14.80
N LYS A 511 12.67 8.38 -14.15
CA LYS A 511 14.04 8.23 -14.67
C LYS A 511 14.60 6.87 -14.22
N ASN A 512 14.74 5.94 -15.15
CA ASN A 512 15.28 4.61 -14.86
C ASN A 512 16.82 4.66 -14.69
N ASN A 513 17.37 3.65 -14.02
CA ASN A 513 18.80 3.42 -13.92
C ASN A 513 19.10 1.94 -14.21
N PHE A 514 19.12 1.60 -15.50
CA PHE A 514 19.26 0.22 -15.94
C PHE A 514 20.70 -0.29 -15.88
N VAL A 515 20.86 -1.53 -15.40
CA VAL A 515 22.13 -2.25 -15.36
C VAL A 515 21.91 -3.64 -15.95
N ASN A 516 22.71 -3.98 -16.97
CA ASN A 516 22.73 -5.33 -17.53
C ASN A 516 23.52 -6.23 -16.59
N ASN A 517 22.89 -7.30 -16.11
CA ASN A 517 23.50 -8.24 -15.17
C ASN A 517 24.36 -9.31 -15.86
N ALA A 518 24.48 -9.25 -17.19
CA ALA A 518 25.24 -10.18 -18.03
C ALA A 518 24.78 -11.65 -17.97
N ASP A 519 23.57 -11.90 -17.47
CA ASP A 519 22.92 -13.20 -17.34
C ASP A 519 21.58 -13.28 -18.11
N GLY A 520 21.30 -12.27 -18.93
CA GLY A 520 20.02 -12.11 -19.64
C GLY A 520 18.95 -11.38 -18.83
N THR A 521 19.27 -10.81 -17.67
CA THR A 521 18.41 -9.91 -16.89
C THR A 521 18.94 -8.47 -16.89
N VAL A 522 18.04 -7.52 -16.63
CA VAL A 522 18.33 -6.08 -16.46
C VAL A 522 17.75 -5.61 -15.13
N SER A 523 18.58 -5.06 -14.26
CA SER A 523 18.12 -4.43 -13.02
C SER A 523 17.88 -2.94 -13.24
N ASP A 524 16.74 -2.43 -12.79
CA ASP A 524 16.50 -1.00 -12.67
C ASP A 524 16.76 -0.54 -11.23
N LYS A 525 17.91 0.08 -11.01
CA LYS A 525 18.31 0.59 -9.69
C LYS A 525 17.43 1.75 -9.21
N ALA A 526 16.69 2.40 -10.11
CA ALA A 526 15.80 3.49 -9.73
C ALA A 526 14.54 2.96 -9.03
N THR A 527 14.01 1.83 -9.49
CA THR A 527 12.73 1.25 -9.00
C THR A 527 12.94 0.04 -8.09
N GLY A 528 14.13 -0.55 -8.08
CA GLY A 528 14.41 -1.80 -7.37
C GLY A 528 13.90 -3.05 -8.08
N LEU A 529 13.38 -2.91 -9.31
CA LEU A 529 12.87 -4.01 -10.12
C LEU A 529 13.98 -4.68 -10.95
N MET A 530 13.77 -5.94 -11.28
CA MET A 530 14.60 -6.69 -12.24
C MET A 530 13.71 -7.25 -13.35
N TRP A 531 14.22 -7.20 -14.57
CA TRP A 531 13.48 -7.50 -15.80
C TRP A 531 14.20 -8.56 -16.61
N GLN A 532 13.43 -9.35 -17.37
CA GLN A 532 14.02 -10.11 -18.48
C GLN A 532 14.61 -9.13 -19.52
N GLN A 533 15.81 -9.42 -20.03
CA GLN A 533 16.44 -8.60 -21.06
C GLN A 533 15.84 -8.83 -22.45
N ALA A 534 15.48 -10.07 -22.80
CA ALA A 534 14.75 -10.39 -24.04
C ALA A 534 13.25 -10.56 -23.75
N ASP A 535 12.40 -10.22 -24.73
CA ASP A 535 10.97 -10.54 -24.65
C ASP A 535 10.68 -11.99 -25.02
N SER A 536 9.41 -12.37 -25.01
CA SER A 536 8.92 -13.73 -25.27
C SER A 536 9.16 -14.26 -26.68
N ASN A 537 9.73 -13.47 -27.61
CA ASN A 537 9.95 -13.76 -29.04
C ASN A 537 8.71 -14.06 -29.90
N LYS A 538 7.56 -14.24 -29.27
CA LYS A 538 6.27 -14.50 -29.91
C LYS A 538 5.14 -13.88 -29.10
N GLY A 539 4.06 -13.55 -29.79
CA GLY A 539 2.82 -13.11 -29.16
C GLY A 539 2.09 -14.25 -28.45
N LEU A 540 1.64 -14.00 -27.24
CA LEU A 540 0.85 -14.89 -26.39
C LEU A 540 -0.53 -14.28 -26.15
N ASN A 541 -1.57 -15.10 -26.02
CA ASN A 541 -2.82 -14.60 -25.45
C ASN A 541 -2.63 -14.30 -23.94
N TRP A 542 -3.61 -13.66 -23.31
CA TRP A 542 -3.42 -13.17 -21.94
C TRP A 542 -3.26 -14.31 -20.91
N GLN A 543 -4.07 -15.36 -20.98
CA GLN A 543 -3.91 -16.54 -20.10
C GLN A 543 -2.54 -17.20 -20.28
N GLN A 544 -2.07 -17.36 -21.53
CA GLN A 544 -0.75 -17.89 -21.84
C GLN A 544 0.38 -17.00 -21.32
N ALA A 545 0.20 -15.67 -21.32
CA ALA A 545 1.17 -14.72 -20.77
C ALA A 545 1.32 -14.87 -19.24
N LEU A 546 0.20 -15.05 -18.53
CA LEU A 546 0.20 -15.32 -17.09
C LEU A 546 0.86 -16.65 -16.77
N GLN A 547 0.50 -17.73 -17.49
CA GLN A 547 1.11 -19.05 -17.34
C GLN A 547 2.62 -19.03 -17.69
N TYR A 548 3.02 -18.23 -18.69
CA TYR A 548 4.44 -18.04 -19.03
C TYR A 548 5.23 -17.43 -17.87
N ALA A 549 4.62 -16.46 -17.17
CA ALA A 549 5.24 -15.84 -16.00
C ALA A 549 5.38 -16.84 -14.84
N GLN A 550 4.28 -17.50 -14.47
CA GLN A 550 4.20 -18.45 -13.38
C GLN A 550 5.21 -19.61 -13.48
N HIS A 551 5.44 -20.12 -14.70
CA HIS A 551 6.34 -21.25 -14.92
C HIS A 551 7.80 -20.85 -15.22
N SER A 552 8.10 -19.55 -15.25
CA SER A 552 9.44 -19.08 -15.59
C SER A 552 10.42 -19.34 -14.43
N THR A 553 11.50 -20.04 -14.74
CA THR A 553 12.69 -20.19 -13.88
C THR A 553 13.91 -19.44 -14.43
N PHE A 554 13.66 -18.48 -15.32
CA PHE A 554 14.69 -17.77 -16.09
C PHE A 554 15.73 -17.10 -15.17
N GLY A 555 17.02 -17.21 -15.52
CA GLY A 555 18.11 -16.66 -14.72
C GLY A 555 18.26 -17.30 -13.32
N GLY A 556 17.63 -18.45 -13.07
CA GLY A 556 17.66 -19.12 -11.76
C GLY A 556 16.65 -18.57 -10.74
N TYR A 557 15.70 -17.75 -11.17
CA TYR A 557 14.67 -17.14 -10.32
C TYR A 557 13.29 -17.70 -10.64
N SER A 558 12.47 -17.95 -9.62
CA SER A 558 11.14 -18.57 -9.73
C SER A 558 9.99 -17.64 -9.30
N ASP A 559 10.28 -16.38 -9.02
CA ASP A 559 9.34 -15.34 -8.59
C ASP A 559 9.05 -14.33 -9.71
N TRP A 560 9.21 -14.75 -10.97
CA TRP A 560 8.83 -13.95 -12.12
C TRP A 560 7.32 -13.76 -12.18
N ARG A 561 6.90 -12.57 -12.59
CA ARG A 561 5.50 -12.24 -12.83
C ARG A 561 5.34 -11.39 -14.08
N LEU A 562 4.13 -11.38 -14.63
CA LEU A 562 3.75 -10.43 -15.65
C LEU A 562 3.64 -9.04 -14.98
N PRO A 563 4.30 -7.99 -15.49
CA PRO A 563 4.26 -6.68 -14.88
C PRO A 563 2.83 -6.13 -14.88
N ASN A 564 2.46 -5.40 -13.84
CA ASN A 564 1.22 -4.63 -13.89
C ASN A 564 1.38 -3.45 -14.87
N ALA A 565 0.27 -2.78 -15.19
CA ALA A 565 0.25 -1.70 -16.19
C ALA A 565 1.25 -0.57 -15.88
N LYS A 566 1.43 -0.20 -14.61
CA LYS A 566 2.33 0.90 -14.20
C LYS A 566 3.79 0.48 -14.21
N GLU A 567 4.10 -0.75 -13.86
CA GLU A 567 5.45 -1.31 -13.98
C GLU A 567 5.87 -1.41 -15.44
N LEU A 568 5.01 -1.92 -16.32
CA LEU A 568 5.31 -2.01 -17.74
C LEU A 568 5.51 -0.61 -18.36
N GLN A 569 4.74 0.38 -17.91
CA GLN A 569 4.89 1.77 -18.37
C GLN A 569 6.20 2.40 -17.91
N SER A 570 6.70 1.97 -16.75
CA SER A 570 7.92 2.52 -16.16
C SER A 570 9.17 2.32 -17.01
N ILE A 571 9.20 1.30 -17.88
CA ILE A 571 10.33 1.00 -18.78
C ILE A 571 10.17 1.58 -20.19
N VAL A 572 9.08 2.31 -20.47
CA VAL A 572 8.91 3.01 -21.74
C VAL A 572 9.91 4.16 -21.82
N ASP A 573 10.62 4.23 -22.94
CA ASP A 573 11.45 5.37 -23.32
C ASP A 573 10.72 6.21 -24.37
N TYR A 574 10.06 7.26 -23.91
CA TYR A 574 9.29 8.18 -24.75
C TYR A 574 10.16 9.06 -25.67
N THR A 575 11.49 9.02 -25.55
CA THR A 575 12.41 9.72 -26.46
C THR A 575 12.70 8.92 -27.73
N ARG A 576 12.15 7.71 -27.85
CA ARG A 576 12.44 6.76 -28.91
C ARG A 576 11.17 6.34 -29.65
N SER A 577 11.29 6.18 -30.96
CA SER A 577 10.27 5.58 -31.81
C SER A 577 10.90 4.89 -33.01
N VAL A 578 10.07 4.14 -33.74
CA VAL A 578 10.46 3.54 -35.02
C VAL A 578 10.89 4.61 -36.02
N GLU A 579 10.22 5.77 -36.01
CA GLU A 579 10.45 6.85 -36.97
C GLU A 579 11.75 7.61 -36.69
N THR A 580 12.02 7.98 -35.43
CA THR A 580 13.16 8.85 -35.10
C THR A 580 14.42 8.11 -34.72
N SER A 581 14.29 6.90 -34.18
CA SER A 581 15.40 6.14 -33.62
C SER A 581 15.58 4.75 -34.23
N ASN A 582 14.69 4.34 -35.15
CA ASN A 582 14.66 3.00 -35.75
C ASN A 582 14.72 1.88 -34.70
N SER A 583 14.08 2.10 -33.55
CA SER A 583 14.02 1.17 -32.43
C SER A 583 12.64 1.17 -31.77
N ALA A 584 12.39 0.20 -30.90
CA ALA A 584 11.28 0.25 -29.96
C ALA A 584 11.42 1.44 -29.01
N ALA A 585 10.30 1.88 -28.42
CA ALA A 585 10.21 2.88 -27.36
C ALA A 585 10.66 2.33 -25.99
N ILE A 586 11.89 1.80 -25.94
CA ILE A 586 12.52 1.20 -24.75
C ILE A 586 14.03 1.41 -24.83
N ASP A 587 14.69 1.43 -23.67
CA ASP A 587 16.14 1.53 -23.59
C ASP A 587 16.83 0.39 -24.39
N PRO A 588 17.86 0.67 -25.21
CA PRO A 588 18.57 -0.32 -26.01
C PRO A 588 19.23 -1.46 -25.22
N ILE A 589 19.35 -1.35 -23.90
CA ILE A 589 19.78 -2.45 -23.03
C ILE A 589 18.82 -3.64 -23.10
N PHE A 590 17.55 -3.39 -23.44
CA PHE A 590 16.54 -4.41 -23.67
C PHE A 590 16.54 -4.88 -25.13
N LYS A 591 16.39 -6.18 -25.31
CA LYS A 591 16.24 -6.83 -26.61
C LYS A 591 14.75 -6.95 -26.91
N ALA A 592 14.25 -6.02 -27.73
CA ALA A 592 12.89 -6.06 -28.26
C ALA A 592 12.87 -6.79 -29.62
N THR A 593 11.97 -7.76 -29.77
CA THR A 593 11.79 -8.49 -31.02
C THR A 593 11.24 -7.56 -32.10
N SER A 594 11.87 -7.57 -33.28
CA SER A 594 11.32 -6.86 -34.44
C SER A 594 10.23 -7.71 -35.10
N ILE A 595 9.13 -7.07 -35.48
CA ILE A 595 8.00 -7.69 -36.16
C ILE A 595 7.72 -7.00 -37.50
N LYS A 596 6.90 -7.65 -38.32
CA LYS A 596 6.23 -7.01 -39.46
C LYS A 596 4.82 -6.63 -39.03
N ASN A 597 4.50 -5.34 -39.03
CA ASN A 597 3.19 -4.86 -38.58
C ASN A 597 2.10 -5.07 -39.64
N GLU A 598 0.89 -4.62 -39.33
CA GLU A 598 -0.31 -4.73 -40.16
C GLU A 598 -0.26 -3.87 -41.44
N ALA A 599 0.69 -2.94 -41.54
CA ALA A 599 1.01 -2.22 -42.78
C ALA A 599 2.10 -2.92 -43.62
N GLY A 600 2.65 -4.03 -43.14
CA GLY A 600 3.75 -4.73 -43.78
C GLY A 600 5.13 -4.11 -43.53
N GLU A 601 5.24 -3.19 -42.57
CA GLU A 601 6.47 -2.48 -42.24
C GLU A 601 7.21 -3.13 -41.07
N LYS A 602 8.53 -2.89 -40.98
CA LYS A 602 9.31 -3.25 -39.79
C LYS A 602 8.82 -2.42 -38.60
N ASP A 603 8.52 -3.08 -37.49
CA ASP A 603 7.97 -2.46 -36.27
C ASP A 603 8.36 -3.28 -35.03
N TYR A 604 7.77 -2.92 -33.88
CA TYR A 604 7.93 -3.59 -32.59
C TYR A 604 6.57 -3.91 -31.95
N PRO A 605 6.48 -4.98 -31.14
CA PRO A 605 5.20 -5.47 -30.66
C PRO A 605 4.61 -4.62 -29.52
N TYR A 606 3.35 -4.90 -29.22
CA TYR A 606 2.74 -4.48 -27.97
C TYR A 606 2.99 -5.54 -26.90
N TYR A 607 3.06 -5.10 -25.65
CA TYR A 607 3.39 -5.96 -24.51
C TYR A 607 2.20 -6.05 -23.57
N TRP A 608 1.86 -7.26 -23.14
CA TRP A 608 0.84 -7.48 -22.12
C TRP A 608 1.31 -6.99 -20.75
N SER A 609 0.37 -6.42 -20.00
CA SER A 609 0.44 -6.34 -18.54
C SER A 609 -0.51 -7.36 -17.90
N SER A 610 -0.36 -7.55 -16.59
CA SER A 610 -1.24 -8.37 -15.76
C SER A 610 -2.56 -7.68 -15.37
N THR A 611 -2.73 -6.41 -15.75
CA THR A 611 -3.87 -5.57 -15.35
C THR A 611 -5.05 -5.71 -16.29
N THR A 612 -6.25 -5.99 -15.76
CA THR A 612 -7.50 -5.95 -16.52
C THR A 612 -7.95 -4.51 -16.72
N HIS A 613 -8.41 -4.15 -17.93
CA HIS A 613 -8.97 -2.83 -18.19
C HIS A 613 -10.50 -2.92 -18.31
N LEU A 614 -11.22 -2.30 -17.37
CA LEU A 614 -12.68 -2.36 -17.28
C LEU A 614 -13.38 -1.42 -18.27
N ASP A 615 -13.26 -1.77 -19.56
CA ASP A 615 -13.75 -0.99 -20.68
C ASP A 615 -14.57 -1.84 -21.66
N GLY A 616 -15.43 -1.16 -22.41
CA GLY A 616 -16.21 -1.76 -23.49
C GLY A 616 -17.54 -2.37 -23.05
N PRO A 617 -18.21 -3.10 -23.97
CA PRO A 617 -19.52 -3.68 -23.69
C PRO A 617 -19.46 -4.81 -22.64
N VAL A 618 -18.31 -5.49 -22.54
CA VAL A 618 -18.04 -6.52 -21.53
C VAL A 618 -16.74 -6.16 -20.83
N GLN A 619 -16.85 -5.54 -19.66
CA GLN A 619 -15.73 -4.85 -19.00
C GLN A 619 -14.54 -5.76 -18.67
N ALA A 620 -14.76 -7.02 -18.32
CA ALA A 620 -13.70 -7.94 -17.93
C ALA A 620 -12.87 -8.52 -19.11
N GLN A 621 -13.28 -8.26 -20.35
CA GLN A 621 -12.66 -8.86 -21.54
C GLN A 621 -11.33 -8.25 -21.93
N GLY A 622 -11.07 -7.00 -21.55
CA GLY A 622 -9.84 -6.28 -21.92
C GLY A 622 -8.72 -6.47 -20.90
N ALA A 623 -7.49 -6.69 -21.36
CA ALA A 623 -6.28 -6.52 -20.55
C ALA A 623 -5.47 -5.33 -21.07
N VAL A 624 -4.72 -4.67 -20.20
CA VAL A 624 -3.89 -3.53 -20.57
C VAL A 624 -2.67 -4.00 -21.37
N TYR A 625 -2.39 -3.31 -22.48
CA TYR A 625 -1.13 -3.42 -23.20
C TYR A 625 -0.43 -2.06 -23.29
N ILE A 626 0.88 -2.09 -23.51
CA ILE A 626 1.67 -0.91 -23.90
C ILE A 626 2.32 -1.14 -25.25
N ALA A 627 2.22 -0.16 -26.14
CA ALA A 627 2.78 -0.21 -27.48
C ALA A 627 4.24 0.24 -27.48
N PHE A 628 5.18 -0.69 -27.68
CA PHE A 628 6.61 -0.34 -27.83
C PHE A 628 7.00 -0.02 -29.29
N GLY A 629 6.15 -0.39 -30.24
CA GLY A 629 6.18 0.07 -31.64
C GLY A 629 5.06 1.08 -31.94
N LYS A 630 4.78 1.32 -33.23
CA LYS A 630 3.71 2.25 -33.65
C LYS A 630 2.35 1.79 -33.11
N ALA A 631 1.55 2.71 -32.56
CA ALA A 631 0.20 2.41 -32.08
C ALA A 631 -0.79 2.56 -33.23
N LEU A 632 -0.98 1.47 -33.98
CA LEU A 632 -1.63 1.50 -35.30
C LEU A 632 -3.16 1.57 -35.26
N GLY A 633 -3.69 2.23 -36.28
CA GLY A 633 -5.11 2.29 -36.62
C GLY A 633 -5.32 2.45 -38.12
N LYS A 634 -6.52 2.11 -38.60
CA LYS A 634 -6.92 2.19 -40.00
C LYS A 634 -7.85 3.38 -40.24
N MET A 635 -7.27 4.49 -40.66
CA MET A 635 -8.03 5.71 -41.01
C MET A 635 -8.21 5.80 -42.52
N ARG A 636 -9.47 5.93 -42.97
CA ARG A 636 -9.84 6.07 -44.39
C ARG A 636 -9.18 5.01 -45.29
N GLY A 637 -9.18 3.75 -44.83
CA GLY A 637 -8.59 2.63 -45.56
C GLY A 637 -7.07 2.48 -45.44
N THR A 638 -6.37 3.44 -44.83
CA THR A 638 -4.91 3.43 -44.68
C THR A 638 -4.50 3.09 -43.25
N THR A 639 -3.62 2.10 -43.08
CA THR A 639 -2.99 1.80 -41.78
C THR A 639 -1.92 2.84 -41.48
N MET A 640 -1.94 3.42 -40.28
CA MET A 640 -0.97 4.44 -39.84
C MET A 640 -0.84 4.44 -38.31
N ASP A 641 0.21 5.08 -37.79
CA ASP A 641 0.34 5.34 -36.35
C ASP A 641 -0.66 6.41 -35.93
N VAL A 642 -1.57 6.08 -35.01
CA VAL A 642 -2.66 6.97 -34.59
C VAL A 642 -2.50 7.47 -33.15
N HIS A 643 -1.66 6.81 -32.33
CA HIS A 643 -1.43 7.24 -30.94
C HIS A 643 0.05 7.36 -30.56
N GLY A 644 0.99 6.81 -31.34
CA GLY A 644 2.42 6.86 -31.05
C GLY A 644 2.93 5.73 -30.16
N ALA A 645 4.20 5.35 -30.36
CA ALA A 645 4.91 4.41 -29.50
C ALA A 645 5.05 4.96 -28.07
N GLY A 646 4.66 4.15 -27.09
CA GLY A 646 4.50 4.52 -25.67
C GLY A 646 3.03 4.68 -25.24
N SER A 647 2.08 4.54 -26.16
CA SER A 647 0.65 4.51 -25.84
C SER A 647 0.27 3.28 -25.01
N GLN A 648 -0.71 3.45 -24.13
CA GLN A 648 -1.28 2.38 -23.31
C GLN A 648 -2.78 2.30 -23.55
N ARG A 649 -3.25 1.08 -23.86
CA ARG A 649 -4.66 0.80 -24.07
C ARG A 649 -4.99 -0.60 -23.58
N SER A 650 -6.03 -1.21 -24.15
CA SER A 650 -6.42 -2.57 -23.89
C SER A 650 -6.82 -3.29 -25.16
N ASP A 651 -6.53 -4.58 -25.15
CA ASP A 651 -6.89 -5.56 -26.16
C ASP A 651 -7.72 -6.66 -25.49
N PRO A 652 -8.63 -7.33 -26.21
CA PRO A 652 -9.34 -8.48 -25.69
C PRO A 652 -8.36 -9.61 -25.35
N LYS A 653 -8.57 -10.24 -24.19
CA LYS A 653 -7.73 -11.34 -23.67
C LYS A 653 -7.75 -12.60 -24.55
N THR A 654 -8.82 -12.77 -25.32
CA THR A 654 -9.09 -13.92 -26.20
C THR A 654 -9.95 -13.50 -27.41
N GLY A 655 -10.06 -14.36 -28.42
CA GLY A 655 -10.84 -14.13 -29.63
C GLY A 655 -9.97 -13.92 -30.87
N GLU A 656 -10.47 -13.14 -31.82
CA GLU A 656 -9.79 -12.86 -33.10
C GLU A 656 -9.38 -11.38 -33.21
N PRO A 657 -8.25 -11.07 -33.88
CA PRO A 657 -7.85 -9.69 -34.18
C PRO A 657 -8.91 -8.94 -34.99
N THR A 658 -9.03 -7.64 -34.77
CA THR A 658 -10.00 -6.79 -35.48
C THR A 658 -9.55 -5.32 -35.53
N SER A 659 -10.44 -4.40 -35.89
CA SER A 659 -10.24 -2.96 -35.81
C SER A 659 -11.48 -2.28 -35.24
N ARG A 660 -11.30 -1.24 -34.40
CA ARG A 660 -12.42 -0.57 -33.72
C ARG A 660 -12.21 0.94 -33.55
N GLY A 661 -13.32 1.66 -33.51
CA GLY A 661 -13.36 3.08 -33.12
C GLY A 661 -13.09 4.06 -34.28
N PRO A 662 -13.18 5.38 -34.02
CA PRO A 662 -13.09 6.41 -35.07
C PRO A 662 -11.76 6.44 -35.82
N GLN A 663 -10.67 6.07 -35.14
CA GLN A 663 -9.32 6.00 -35.70
C GLN A 663 -9.00 4.61 -36.27
N GLY A 664 -9.95 3.67 -36.22
CA GLY A 664 -9.79 2.30 -36.70
C GLY A 664 -8.69 1.55 -35.96
N ASP A 665 -8.59 1.74 -34.65
CA ASP A 665 -7.54 1.19 -33.81
C ASP A 665 -7.39 -0.31 -34.02
N MET A 666 -6.15 -0.77 -34.23
CA MET A 666 -5.89 -2.18 -34.42
C MET A 666 -6.03 -2.92 -33.10
N ILE A 667 -6.87 -3.95 -33.09
CA ILE A 667 -7.15 -4.77 -31.92
C ILE A 667 -6.45 -6.11 -32.10
N ARG A 668 -5.56 -6.45 -31.17
CA ARG A 668 -4.84 -7.72 -31.16
C ARG A 668 -5.39 -8.62 -30.06
N VAL A 669 -5.03 -9.90 -30.12
CA VAL A 669 -5.32 -10.89 -29.07
C VAL A 669 -4.06 -11.59 -28.58
N LYS A 670 -2.96 -11.42 -29.32
CA LYS A 670 -1.65 -11.94 -28.99
C LYS A 670 -0.66 -10.78 -28.90
N ASN A 671 -0.18 -10.52 -27.70
CA ASN A 671 0.83 -9.51 -27.41
C ASN A 671 2.05 -10.18 -26.77
N TYR A 672 3.20 -9.52 -26.85
CA TYR A 672 4.46 -10.04 -26.34
C TYR A 672 4.54 -9.89 -24.82
N VAL A 673 5.48 -10.58 -24.20
CA VAL A 673 5.66 -10.59 -22.75
C VAL A 673 7.11 -10.29 -22.40
N ARG A 674 7.31 -9.48 -21.36
CA ARG A 674 8.58 -9.29 -20.67
C ARG A 674 8.32 -9.37 -19.18
N LEU A 675 8.92 -10.36 -18.53
CA LEU A 675 8.67 -10.61 -17.12
C LEU A 675 9.46 -9.63 -16.24
N VAL A 676 8.90 -9.38 -15.06
CA VAL A 676 9.48 -8.57 -14.00
C VAL A 676 9.52 -9.37 -12.70
N ARG A 677 10.43 -9.00 -11.80
CA ARG A 677 10.52 -9.49 -10.43
C ARG A 677 11.08 -8.42 -9.50
N GLY A 678 11.06 -8.71 -8.21
CA GLY A 678 11.45 -7.76 -7.16
C GLY A 678 10.36 -6.73 -6.86
N GLY A 679 10.76 -5.68 -6.15
CA GLY A 679 9.84 -4.82 -5.41
C GLY A 679 9.37 -5.50 -4.12
N ASP A 680 8.98 -4.71 -3.13
CA ASP A 680 8.37 -5.22 -1.89
C ASP A 680 6.93 -5.68 -2.20
N VAL A 681 6.81 -6.87 -2.78
CA VAL A 681 5.54 -7.46 -3.23
C VAL A 681 4.88 -8.23 -2.08
N PHE A 682 3.64 -7.87 -1.77
CA PHE A 682 2.73 -8.62 -0.92
C PHE A 682 1.80 -9.48 -1.78
N ILE A 683 1.74 -10.78 -1.48
CA ILE A 683 0.84 -11.74 -2.14
C ILE A 683 -0.34 -12.01 -1.20
N PRO A 684 -1.56 -11.56 -1.52
CA PRO A 684 -2.72 -11.81 -0.69
C PRO A 684 -3.13 -13.29 -0.72
N THR A 685 -3.47 -13.85 0.45
CA THR A 685 -3.96 -15.24 0.59
C THR A 685 -5.48 -15.35 0.44
N LYS A 686 -6.18 -14.21 0.32
CA LYS A 686 -7.63 -14.11 0.16
C LYS A 686 -8.01 -12.83 -0.57
N GLU A 687 -9.23 -12.77 -1.06
CA GLU A 687 -9.80 -11.56 -1.67
C GLU A 687 -9.73 -10.35 -0.73
N LEU A 688 -9.38 -9.20 -1.30
CA LEU A 688 -9.31 -7.91 -0.61
C LEU A 688 -10.32 -6.94 -1.21
N SER A 689 -10.76 -5.97 -0.41
CA SER A 689 -11.66 -4.93 -0.90
C SER A 689 -10.95 -4.02 -1.90
N GLU A 690 -11.61 -3.79 -3.04
CA GLU A 690 -11.17 -2.84 -4.06
C GLU A 690 -11.85 -1.49 -3.82
N ASN A 691 -11.06 -0.41 -3.67
CA ASN A 691 -11.62 0.94 -3.61
C ASN A 691 -12.04 1.39 -5.01
N ARG A 692 -13.32 1.73 -5.18
CA ARG A 692 -13.84 2.36 -6.40
C ARG A 692 -14.23 3.79 -6.11
N SER A 693 -13.68 4.69 -6.90
CA SER A 693 -14.03 6.11 -6.87
C SER A 693 -15.42 6.33 -7.44
N GLU A 694 -16.15 7.31 -6.93
CA GLU A 694 -17.42 7.75 -7.50
C GLU A 694 -17.32 9.19 -7.99
N TYR A 695 -18.09 9.54 -9.02
CA TYR A 695 -18.27 10.95 -9.38
C TYR A 695 -19.08 11.65 -8.29
N SER A 696 -18.49 12.66 -7.65
CA SER A 696 -19.25 13.44 -6.68
C SER A 696 -20.42 14.15 -7.38
N ASN A 697 -21.63 14.05 -6.83
CA ASN A 697 -22.81 14.80 -7.29
C ASN A 697 -22.68 16.34 -7.14
N LYS A 698 -21.48 16.87 -6.87
CA LYS A 698 -21.23 18.29 -6.57
C LYS A 698 -20.95 19.16 -7.79
N SER A 699 -20.83 18.61 -9.01
CA SER A 699 -20.49 19.41 -10.20
C SER A 699 -21.69 19.98 -11.00
N THR A 700 -22.91 19.96 -10.46
CA THR A 700 -24.09 20.58 -11.10
C THR A 700 -24.61 21.85 -10.40
N SER A 701 -23.90 22.40 -9.41
CA SER A 701 -24.38 23.59 -8.69
C SER A 701 -24.06 24.93 -9.37
N LEU A 702 -24.59 25.15 -10.58
CA LEU A 702 -24.92 26.48 -11.10
C LEU A 702 -26.14 26.32 -12.02
N ILE A 703 -27.34 26.37 -11.44
CA ILE A 703 -28.60 26.98 -11.93
C ILE A 703 -29.78 26.43 -11.10
N SER A 704 -30.48 27.38 -10.46
CA SER A 704 -31.84 27.37 -9.90
C SER A 704 -32.25 26.36 -8.82
N SER A 705 -32.24 26.87 -7.58
CA SER A 705 -33.40 26.96 -6.66
C SER A 705 -34.56 25.97 -6.81
N SER A 706 -34.74 25.09 -5.82
CA SER A 706 -35.86 25.12 -4.86
C SER A 706 -35.99 23.74 -4.16
N THR A 707 -36.07 23.77 -2.82
CA THR A 707 -36.74 22.82 -1.89
C THR A 707 -36.71 21.31 -2.23
N GLN A 708 -36.26 20.38 -1.38
CA GLN A 708 -36.52 20.23 0.05
C GLN A 708 -35.68 19.03 0.58
N ARG A 709 -35.26 19.10 1.86
CA ARG A 709 -34.56 18.05 2.62
C ARG A 709 -35.28 16.69 2.57
N LEU A 710 -34.52 15.59 2.72
CA LEU A 710 -34.78 14.37 3.53
C LEU A 710 -33.52 13.48 3.45
N SER A 711 -32.64 13.46 4.45
CA SER A 711 -32.55 12.49 5.57
C SER A 711 -32.50 11.01 5.16
N THR A 712 -31.43 10.35 5.59
CA THR A 712 -31.22 8.89 5.65
C THR A 712 -32.48 8.12 6.09
N GLN A 713 -32.93 7.16 5.29
CA GLN A 713 -33.74 6.03 5.76
C GLN A 713 -33.39 4.74 5.01
N SER A 714 -33.17 3.70 5.80
CA SER A 714 -33.36 2.28 5.52
C SER A 714 -34.13 1.96 4.22
N ILE A 715 -33.57 1.07 3.40
CA ILE A 715 -34.23 0.47 2.24
C ILE A 715 -35.58 -0.12 2.70
N LYS A 716 -36.67 0.59 2.40
CA LYS A 716 -38.04 0.08 2.53
C LYS A 716 -38.40 -0.65 1.24
N LYS A 717 -38.93 -1.87 1.39
CA LYS A 717 -39.71 -2.61 0.38
C LYS A 717 -40.51 -1.67 -0.52
N GLY A 718 -40.21 -1.65 -1.81
CA GLY A 718 -40.93 -0.86 -2.81
C GLY A 718 -42.40 -1.29 -2.90
N ASN A 719 -43.30 -0.37 -3.25
CA ASN A 719 -44.76 -0.55 -3.27
C ASN A 719 -45.30 -1.57 -4.30
N ASN A 720 -44.45 -2.36 -4.96
CA ASN A 720 -44.89 -3.40 -5.88
C ASN A 720 -45.26 -4.68 -5.10
N LYS A 721 -46.57 -4.95 -4.96
CA LYS A 721 -47.10 -6.15 -4.27
C LYS A 721 -46.62 -7.46 -4.90
N PHE A 722 -46.24 -7.46 -6.18
CA PHE A 722 -45.71 -8.63 -6.87
C PHE A 722 -44.29 -8.96 -6.40
N ILE A 723 -43.38 -7.98 -6.44
CA ILE A 723 -41.99 -8.16 -5.98
C ILE A 723 -41.99 -8.56 -4.51
N ASN A 724 -42.72 -7.84 -3.65
CA ASN A 724 -42.81 -8.15 -2.23
C ASN A 724 -43.36 -9.55 -1.90
N ARG A 725 -44.03 -10.21 -2.84
CA ARG A 725 -44.63 -11.53 -2.66
C ARG A 725 -43.71 -12.66 -3.13
N PHE A 726 -42.90 -12.43 -4.15
CA PHE A 726 -42.11 -13.47 -4.80
C PHE A 726 -40.60 -13.32 -4.55
N ASP A 727 -40.09 -12.10 -4.34
CA ASP A 727 -38.69 -11.83 -3.98
C ASP A 727 -38.41 -12.41 -2.58
N LYS A 728 -37.81 -13.62 -2.55
CA LYS A 728 -37.52 -14.34 -1.32
C LYS A 728 -36.15 -13.96 -0.78
N ASN A 729 -35.20 -13.64 -1.66
CA ASN A 729 -33.83 -13.33 -1.30
C ASN A 729 -33.63 -11.84 -0.91
N GLY A 730 -34.62 -10.98 -1.17
CA GLY A 730 -34.66 -9.57 -0.79
C GLY A 730 -33.85 -8.64 -1.69
N ASP A 731 -33.54 -9.04 -2.92
CA ASP A 731 -32.69 -8.29 -3.86
C ASP A 731 -33.46 -7.23 -4.68
N GLY A 732 -34.79 -7.17 -4.52
CA GLY A 732 -35.67 -6.21 -5.20
C GLY A 732 -36.15 -6.66 -6.58
N LYS A 733 -35.87 -7.90 -7.00
CA LYS A 733 -36.33 -8.53 -8.24
C LYS A 733 -36.87 -9.93 -7.95
N VAL A 734 -37.43 -10.61 -8.96
CA VAL A 734 -37.97 -11.98 -8.83
C VAL A 734 -37.35 -12.88 -9.88
N GLU A 735 -36.59 -13.89 -9.47
CA GLU A 735 -36.06 -14.93 -10.37
C GLU A 735 -37.08 -16.05 -10.65
N LEU A 736 -36.82 -16.88 -11.67
CA LEU A 736 -37.74 -17.95 -12.08
C LEU A 736 -38.02 -18.95 -10.95
N SER A 737 -37.02 -19.29 -10.14
CA SER A 737 -37.10 -20.14 -8.93
C SER A 737 -38.00 -19.56 -7.83
N GLU A 738 -38.13 -18.24 -7.79
CA GLU A 738 -38.93 -17.50 -6.84
C GLU A 738 -40.39 -17.37 -7.28
N PHE A 739 -40.64 -17.44 -8.59
CA PHE A 739 -41.95 -17.27 -9.20
C PHE A 739 -42.77 -18.57 -9.24
N LYS A 740 -43.87 -18.63 -8.47
CA LYS A 740 -44.68 -19.85 -8.28
C LYS A 740 -45.59 -20.26 -9.47
N ALA A 741 -45.36 -19.75 -10.68
CA ALA A 741 -46.17 -20.05 -11.87
C ALA A 741 -45.31 -20.68 -12.98
N SER A 742 -45.91 -20.99 -14.13
CA SER A 742 -45.16 -21.58 -15.25
C SER A 742 -44.10 -20.64 -15.82
N GLU A 743 -43.02 -21.21 -16.35
CA GLU A 743 -41.92 -20.49 -17.01
C GLU A 743 -42.42 -19.61 -18.18
N GLN A 744 -43.43 -20.07 -18.93
CA GLN A 744 -44.09 -19.25 -19.95
C GLN A 744 -44.68 -17.94 -19.37
N ARG A 745 -45.20 -17.99 -18.15
CA ARG A 745 -45.75 -16.81 -17.48
C ARG A 745 -44.67 -15.93 -16.87
N PHE A 746 -43.54 -16.51 -16.47
CA PHE A 746 -42.35 -15.77 -16.05
C PHE A 746 -41.80 -14.93 -17.21
N ASN A 747 -41.56 -15.59 -18.35
CA ASN A 747 -41.05 -14.96 -19.58
C ASN A 747 -41.99 -13.91 -20.17
N HIS A 748 -43.28 -13.93 -19.79
CA HIS A 748 -44.23 -12.87 -20.16
C HIS A 748 -43.98 -11.56 -19.39
N PHE A 749 -43.51 -11.65 -18.15
CA PHE A 749 -43.22 -10.49 -17.31
C PHE A 749 -41.76 -10.03 -17.40
N ASP A 750 -40.82 -10.95 -17.61
CA ASP A 750 -39.41 -10.64 -17.91
C ASP A 750 -39.31 -10.07 -19.35
N LYS A 751 -39.62 -8.78 -19.50
CA LYS A 751 -39.71 -8.10 -20.79
C LYS A 751 -38.33 -7.86 -21.39
N ASN A 752 -37.32 -7.64 -20.55
CA ASN A 752 -35.95 -7.38 -20.98
C ASN A 752 -35.12 -8.67 -21.19
N LYS A 753 -35.68 -9.83 -20.79
CA LYS A 753 -35.09 -11.18 -20.88
C LYS A 753 -33.78 -11.32 -20.11
N ASP A 754 -33.66 -10.64 -18.97
CA ASP A 754 -32.49 -10.68 -18.11
C ASP A 754 -32.52 -11.83 -17.09
N GLY A 755 -33.60 -12.63 -17.08
CA GLY A 755 -33.80 -13.75 -16.16
C GLY A 755 -34.46 -13.36 -14.84
N TYR A 756 -34.85 -12.09 -14.68
CA TYR A 756 -35.47 -11.54 -13.48
C TYR A 756 -36.68 -10.66 -13.84
N ILE A 757 -37.70 -10.65 -12.99
CA ILE A 757 -38.82 -9.70 -13.09
C ILE A 757 -38.56 -8.56 -12.12
N SER A 758 -38.25 -7.37 -12.64
CA SER A 758 -38.09 -6.14 -11.86
C SER A 758 -39.43 -5.51 -11.45
N ALA A 759 -39.39 -4.52 -10.55
CA ALA A 759 -40.59 -3.81 -10.09
C ALA A 759 -41.31 -3.04 -11.21
N GLU A 760 -40.59 -2.67 -12.27
CA GLU A 760 -41.10 -2.00 -13.47
C GLU A 760 -41.76 -2.99 -14.44
N GLU A 761 -41.38 -4.26 -14.36
CA GLU A 761 -41.84 -5.36 -15.22
C GLU A 761 -43.01 -6.13 -14.59
N GLY A 762 -43.03 -6.23 -13.27
CA GLY A 762 -44.06 -6.92 -12.51
C GLY A 762 -45.44 -6.23 -12.62
N PRO A 763 -46.54 -7.00 -12.63
CA PRO A 763 -47.89 -6.46 -12.76
C PRO A 763 -48.25 -5.54 -11.58
N THR A 764 -48.80 -4.36 -11.89
CA THR A 764 -49.09 -3.30 -10.92
C THR A 764 -50.55 -3.26 -10.42
N GLY A 765 -51.38 -4.25 -10.78
CA GLY A 765 -52.80 -4.31 -10.38
C GLY A 765 -53.32 -5.74 -10.13
N PRO A 766 -54.45 -5.90 -9.40
CA PRO A 766 -55.04 -7.22 -9.17
C PRO A 766 -55.52 -7.86 -10.50
N PRO A 767 -55.55 -9.20 -10.60
CA PRO A 767 -55.93 -9.88 -11.82
C PRO A 767 -57.34 -9.46 -12.28
N LYS A 768 -57.50 -9.09 -13.55
CA LYS A 768 -58.83 -8.95 -14.15
C LYS A 768 -59.58 -10.27 -13.98
N ASN A 769 -60.79 -10.17 -13.43
CA ASN A 769 -61.70 -11.28 -13.14
C ASN A 769 -61.63 -12.41 -14.19
N ALA A 770 -61.22 -13.60 -13.75
CA ALA A 770 -61.73 -14.84 -14.32
C ALA A 770 -63.07 -15.12 -13.61
N SER A 771 -64.16 -14.58 -14.18
CA SER A 771 -65.51 -15.03 -13.87
C SER A 771 -65.99 -15.90 -15.04
N ARG A 772 -66.09 -17.20 -14.75
CA ARG A 772 -66.57 -18.32 -15.57
C ARG A 772 -65.65 -18.84 -16.66
#